data_AF-A0A662E792-F1
#
_entry.id   AF-A0A662E792-F1
#
_cell.length_a   1.000
_cell.length_b   1.000
_cell.length_c   1.000
_cell.angle_alpha   90.00
_cell.angle_beta   90.00
_cell.angle_gamma   90.00
#
_symmetry.space_group_name_H-M   'P 1'
#
loop_
_entity.id
_entity.type
_entity.pdbx_description
1 polymer ?
#
loop_
_entity_poly.entity_id
_entity_poly.type
_entity_poly.pdbx_seq_one_letter_code
_entity_poly.pdbx_strand_id
1 'polypeptide(L)'
;MSLMAWTLLPLGALHLWFGRRLRNLLKFQLVLDLILLAILGPVLVGGGDLNPIRCIEKLPPFSHVEWSQSTEFQPTQSDLVLYFHPWWEAAGRALQRGEMPWIASGFGAGLPLLANGQTGLLAPVMLPVWLYGPERGTTIMAFWKIELAGLGAFLLFFRVWRLRWIAAAAGGVAWAGTPYLVAWLLVPLAWVAAALPWIWWLTWWGMRRRAPLWTSVVIGAVMGYLMGCGLHPETAAIVCGSALLMALVLHPVRWKRLLVIVGAAGLVTIGLSWPTVGYISASSRHALGADGAANRDRLPWSIQKDITRQIAVPASMGHPGRGDWKPQYPQAPGAAGVGGVVLALVAMGQIRRRYGRIAWAAVATSAIGIILLVRIPPLDALLVRIPPLDQMTLPRFGVLIPWGLVVLAALALDGALRGRIRSLGVRLVPAAIIGIVALTTAPWHLQPSSIALVIFSVIGALAVAFLQRRAVVPLLVAGELALLALGINPVAHSTDRLPKPALIERLQALDQQQPGRIIGMAGALPSNLAMRYGLRDLRASDPLRPKSFARLMGVLGEPKTILGGALWHAPANLCGAWGVGYAVTRPGKKLEGWHQTYSDADGIIWSNPQLLPEVRVVGHAIPEPENPLKLVTMIESVDFEFSTLVPIGTPQISATTMVLELGRRTSSRLEAVVECNGPCLLVLAQPWAPGWRATVDSRPTETVLTNIAGLGVAVPEGRHEIELSYHPWAW
;
A
#
# COMPACT_ATOMS: atom_id res chain seq x y z
N MET A 1 18.72 15.35 12.80
CA MET A 1 17.83 15.85 13.86
C MET A 1 16.39 15.32 13.78
N SER A 2 15.75 15.23 12.60
CA SER A 2 14.34 14.81 12.50
C SER A 2 14.04 13.37 12.94
N LEU A 3 14.85 12.37 12.56
CA LEU A 3 14.58 10.96 12.95
C LEU A 3 14.57 10.79 14.48
N MET A 4 15.64 11.23 15.16
CA MET A 4 15.73 11.14 16.63
C MET A 4 14.61 11.90 17.34
N ALA A 5 14.20 13.05 16.81
CA ALA A 5 13.14 13.86 17.39
C ALA A 5 11.75 13.19 17.34
N TRP A 6 11.53 12.29 16.38
CA TRP A 6 10.26 11.58 16.20
C TRP A 6 10.26 10.14 16.73
N THR A 7 11.42 9.61 17.13
CA THR A 7 11.55 8.24 17.66
C THR A 7 12.17 8.23 19.05
N LEU A 8 13.48 8.48 19.17
CA LEU A 8 14.23 8.34 20.41
C LEU A 8 13.84 9.35 21.49
N LEU A 9 13.57 10.61 21.14
CA LEU A 9 13.12 11.62 22.12
C LEU A 9 11.74 11.27 22.70
N PRO A 10 10.70 10.97 21.89
CA PRO A 10 9.43 10.46 22.40
C PRO A 10 9.58 9.17 23.22
N LEU A 11 10.41 8.23 22.78
CA LEU A 11 10.68 6.99 23.51
C LEU A 11 11.32 7.27 24.88
N GLY A 12 12.33 8.13 24.93
CA GLY A 12 12.95 8.57 26.18
C GLY A 12 11.96 9.27 27.12
N ALA A 13 11.08 10.11 26.58
CA ALA A 13 10.01 10.76 27.35
C ALA A 13 9.00 9.74 27.89
N LEU A 14 8.61 8.73 27.08
CA LEU A 14 7.76 7.62 27.51
C LEU A 14 8.43 6.82 28.63
N HIS A 15 9.73 6.50 28.51
CA HIS A 15 10.50 5.83 29.56
C HIS A 15 10.51 6.59 30.87
N LEU A 16 10.80 7.89 30.84
CA LEU A 16 10.81 8.74 32.03
C LEU A 16 9.42 8.82 32.67
N TRP A 17 8.38 9.00 31.85
CA TRP A 17 7.01 9.05 32.33
C TRP A 17 6.55 7.72 32.95
N PHE A 18 6.81 6.60 32.27
CA PHE A 18 6.51 5.27 32.76
C PHE A 18 7.30 4.93 34.02
N GLY A 19 8.58 5.32 34.12
CA GLY A 19 9.40 5.10 35.31
C GLY A 19 8.84 5.81 36.54
N ARG A 20 8.34 7.04 36.37
CA ARG A 20 7.77 7.83 37.46
C ARG A 20 6.41 7.32 37.93
N ARG A 21 5.51 6.92 37.01
CA ARG A 21 4.09 6.69 37.36
C ARG A 21 3.58 5.28 37.06
N LEU A 22 4.23 4.53 36.16
CA LEU A 22 3.67 3.31 35.56
C LEU A 22 4.75 2.22 35.40
N ARG A 23 5.38 1.78 36.50
CA ARG A 23 6.49 0.80 36.49
C ARG A 23 6.24 -0.47 35.65
N ASN A 24 5.00 -0.97 35.61
CA ASN A 24 4.65 -2.13 34.79
C ASN A 24 4.70 -1.86 33.28
N LEU A 25 4.41 -0.62 32.85
CA LEU A 25 4.58 -0.21 31.46
C LEU A 25 6.04 -0.01 31.12
N LEU A 26 6.86 0.58 32.01
CA LEU A 26 8.30 0.67 31.78
C LEU A 26 8.92 -0.71 31.56
N LYS A 27 8.62 -1.67 32.44
CA LYS A 27 9.12 -3.05 32.28
C LYS A 27 8.68 -3.68 30.97
N PHE A 28 7.48 -3.38 30.49
CA PHE A 28 6.99 -3.91 29.22
C PHE A 28 7.70 -3.24 28.05
N GLN A 29 7.83 -1.92 28.10
CA GLN A 29 8.52 -1.11 27.10
C GLN A 29 9.96 -1.59 26.90
N LEU A 30 10.70 -1.85 27.98
CA LEU A 30 12.07 -2.38 27.89
C LEU A 30 12.16 -3.75 27.17
N VAL A 31 11.10 -4.56 27.20
CA VAL A 31 11.03 -5.82 26.44
C VAL A 31 10.64 -5.55 24.99
N LEU A 32 9.72 -4.61 24.75
CA LEU A 32 9.33 -4.17 23.41
C LEU A 32 10.51 -3.52 22.66
N ASP A 33 11.37 -2.80 23.38
CA ASP A 33 12.58 -2.17 22.86
C ASP A 33 13.54 -3.17 22.23
N LEU A 34 13.50 -4.45 22.60
CA LEU A 34 14.30 -5.49 21.94
C LEU A 34 13.84 -5.71 20.50
N ILE A 35 12.53 -5.65 20.23
CA ILE A 35 11.98 -5.73 18.87
C ILE A 35 12.32 -4.44 18.11
N LEU A 36 12.16 -3.28 18.75
CA LEU A 36 12.51 -2.00 18.13
C LEU A 36 14.00 -1.94 17.78
N LEU A 37 14.87 -2.42 18.66
CA LEU A 37 16.32 -2.46 18.42
C LEU A 37 16.66 -3.42 17.28
N ALA A 38 16.00 -4.57 17.16
CA ALA A 38 16.24 -5.47 16.05
C ALA A 38 15.83 -4.87 14.69
N ILE A 39 14.71 -4.14 14.64
CA ILE A 39 14.18 -3.58 13.40
C ILE A 39 14.85 -2.24 13.05
N LEU A 40 15.00 -1.34 14.02
CA LEU A 40 15.44 0.04 13.81
C LEU A 40 16.88 0.29 14.25
N GLY A 41 17.45 -0.57 15.09
CA GLY A 41 18.83 -0.44 15.57
C GLY A 41 19.85 -0.24 14.44
N PRO A 42 19.81 -1.03 13.35
CA PRO A 42 20.70 -0.83 12.20
C PRO A 42 20.64 0.60 11.64
N VAL A 43 19.44 1.16 11.50
CA VAL A 43 19.24 2.53 10.99
C VAL A 43 19.64 3.61 12.00
N LEU A 44 19.37 3.37 13.28
CA LEU A 44 19.66 4.32 14.36
C LEU A 44 21.16 4.42 14.67
N VAL A 45 21.91 3.33 14.50
CA VAL A 45 23.36 3.27 14.75
C VAL A 45 24.15 3.59 13.47
N GLY A 46 23.85 2.91 12.36
CA GLY A 46 24.60 3.04 11.11
C GLY A 46 24.26 4.29 10.30
N GLY A 47 23.13 4.94 10.59
CA GLY A 47 22.57 5.97 9.73
C GLY A 47 21.95 5.38 8.46
N GLY A 48 20.90 6.01 7.93
CA GLY A 48 20.17 5.49 6.77
C GLY A 48 18.66 5.65 6.94
N ASP A 49 17.90 4.77 6.29
CA ASP A 49 16.46 4.58 6.47
C ASP A 49 16.05 3.14 6.14
N LEU A 50 14.90 2.70 6.66
CA LEU A 50 14.27 1.46 6.20
C LEU A 50 13.69 1.68 4.80
N ASN A 51 14.34 1.13 3.77
CA ASN A 51 13.98 1.37 2.38
C ASN A 51 14.54 0.28 1.46
N PRO A 52 13.70 -0.43 0.67
CA PRO A 52 14.12 -1.45 -0.29
C PRO A 52 14.62 -0.86 -1.61
N ILE A 53 15.23 0.34 -1.62
CA ILE A 53 15.60 1.08 -2.84
C ILE A 53 16.42 0.25 -3.82
N ARG A 54 17.31 -0.62 -3.32
CA ARG A 54 18.15 -1.51 -4.12
C ARG A 54 17.36 -2.56 -4.91
N CYS A 55 16.05 -2.71 -4.69
CA CYS A 55 15.19 -3.54 -5.53
C CYS A 55 15.19 -3.10 -7.01
N ILE A 56 15.59 -1.85 -7.30
CA ILE A 56 15.70 -1.32 -8.66
C ILE A 56 17.08 -1.54 -9.30
N GLU A 57 18.06 -2.15 -8.61
CA GLU A 57 19.46 -2.26 -9.07
C GLU A 57 19.63 -2.96 -10.43
N LYS A 58 18.62 -3.69 -10.91
CA LYS A 58 18.64 -4.40 -12.21
C LYS A 58 17.73 -3.76 -13.25
N LEU A 59 17.17 -2.59 -12.95
CA LEU A 59 16.23 -1.88 -13.80
C LEU A 59 16.93 -0.64 -14.38
N PRO A 60 17.01 -0.48 -15.70
CA PRO A 60 17.51 0.75 -16.29
C PRO A 60 16.69 1.98 -15.84
N PRO A 61 17.32 3.14 -15.58
CA PRO A 61 18.74 3.44 -15.74
C PRO A 61 19.60 3.21 -14.48
N PHE A 62 19.22 2.28 -13.60
CA PHE A 62 19.90 2.04 -12.32
C PHE A 62 20.83 0.82 -12.34
N SER A 63 21.05 0.22 -13.51
CA SER A 63 21.78 -1.05 -13.63
C SER A 63 23.27 -0.92 -13.32
N HIS A 64 23.83 0.27 -13.52
CA HIS A 64 25.24 0.57 -13.29
C HIS A 64 25.47 1.50 -12.09
N VAL A 65 24.46 1.72 -11.26
CA VAL A 65 24.62 2.48 -10.01
C VAL A 65 25.48 1.69 -9.03
N GLU A 66 26.53 2.32 -8.53
CA GLU A 66 27.33 1.78 -7.42
C GLU A 66 26.60 2.02 -6.10
N TRP A 67 26.25 0.93 -5.42
CA TRP A 67 25.56 0.97 -4.13
C TRP A 67 26.55 0.88 -2.97
N SER A 68 26.27 1.59 -1.88
CA SER A 68 27.00 1.42 -0.62
C SER A 68 26.90 -0.02 -0.14
N GLN A 69 27.98 -0.52 0.47
CA GLN A 69 28.02 -1.86 1.06
C GLN A 69 26.94 -2.07 2.14
N SER A 70 26.51 -0.98 2.78
CA SER A 70 25.47 -1.01 3.82
C SER A 70 24.04 -0.97 3.28
N THR A 71 23.85 -0.82 1.97
CA THR A 71 22.54 -0.81 1.33
C THR A 71 22.11 -2.24 0.98
N GLU A 72 21.08 -2.71 1.68
CA GLU A 72 20.59 -4.08 1.60
C GLU A 72 19.62 -4.30 0.44
N PHE A 73 19.61 -5.51 -0.09
CA PHE A 73 18.71 -5.92 -1.18
C PHE A 73 17.46 -6.61 -0.65
N GLN A 74 16.28 -6.19 -1.13
CA GLN A 74 14.99 -6.80 -0.79
C GLN A 74 14.00 -6.62 -1.95
N PRO A 75 13.79 -7.64 -2.80
CA PRO A 75 12.96 -7.48 -3.99
C PRO A 75 11.45 -7.59 -3.71
N THR A 76 11.06 -8.15 -2.56
CA THR A 76 9.63 -8.44 -2.27
C THR A 76 8.84 -7.24 -1.75
N GLN A 77 9.48 -6.08 -1.57
CA GLN A 77 8.87 -4.84 -1.09
C GLN A 77 9.00 -3.70 -2.12
N SER A 78 9.14 -4.02 -3.41
CA SER A 78 9.34 -3.04 -4.49
C SER A 78 8.19 -2.04 -4.63
N ASP A 79 6.97 -2.43 -4.26
CA ASP A 79 5.78 -1.56 -4.24
C ASP A 79 6.01 -0.25 -3.46
N LEU A 80 6.83 -0.32 -2.39
CA LEU A 80 7.15 0.85 -1.59
C LEU A 80 7.88 1.91 -2.44
N VAL A 81 8.90 1.49 -3.19
CA VAL A 81 9.75 2.36 -4.01
C VAL A 81 9.04 2.80 -5.29
N LEU A 82 8.28 1.89 -5.92
CA LEU A 82 7.69 2.11 -7.23
C LEU A 82 6.32 2.81 -7.18
N TYR A 83 5.57 2.69 -6.08
CA TYR A 83 4.20 3.22 -5.99
C TYR A 83 4.06 4.19 -4.83
N PHE A 84 4.26 3.73 -3.59
CA PHE A 84 3.96 4.53 -2.40
C PHE A 84 4.87 5.74 -2.25
N HIS A 85 6.19 5.58 -2.41
CA HIS A 85 7.14 6.68 -2.31
C HIS A 85 6.84 7.82 -3.30
N PRO A 86 6.61 7.55 -4.60
CA PRO A 86 6.12 8.56 -5.53
C PRO A 86 4.84 9.26 -5.03
N TRP A 87 3.80 8.51 -4.66
CA TRP A 87 2.53 9.10 -4.22
C TRP A 87 2.68 10.01 -3.00
N TRP A 88 3.47 9.60 -2.00
CA TRP A 88 3.69 10.39 -0.79
C TRP A 88 4.57 11.60 -1.03
N GLU A 89 5.54 11.51 -1.93
CA GLU A 89 6.32 12.68 -2.32
C GLU A 89 5.47 13.70 -3.09
N ALA A 90 4.60 13.25 -4.01
CA ALA A 90 3.64 14.13 -4.67
C ALA A 90 2.73 14.83 -3.67
N ALA A 91 2.19 14.08 -2.71
CA ALA A 91 1.36 14.62 -1.63
C ALA A 91 2.12 15.65 -0.78
N GLY A 92 3.33 15.31 -0.32
CA GLY A 92 4.18 16.18 0.49
C GLY A 92 4.52 17.48 -0.22
N ARG A 93 4.95 17.42 -1.50
CA ARG A 93 5.27 18.60 -2.31
C ARG A 93 4.07 19.52 -2.50
N ALA A 94 2.88 18.96 -2.77
CA ALA A 94 1.65 19.76 -2.90
C ALA A 94 1.29 20.45 -1.57
N LEU A 95 1.31 19.72 -0.46
CA LEU A 95 1.02 20.27 0.87
C LEU A 95 2.01 21.37 1.29
N GLN A 96 3.30 21.20 0.98
CA GLN A 96 4.33 22.22 1.23
C GLN A 96 4.12 23.51 0.43
N ARG A 97 3.45 23.44 -0.73
CA ARG A 97 3.05 24.61 -1.53
C ARG A 97 1.69 25.20 -1.11
N GLY A 98 1.06 24.68 -0.06
CA GLY A 98 -0.30 25.08 0.34
C GLY A 98 -1.39 24.59 -0.60
N GLU A 99 -1.10 23.61 -1.45
CA GLU A 99 -2.03 23.01 -2.39
C GLU A 99 -2.62 21.72 -1.82
N MET A 100 -3.91 21.47 -2.08
CA MET A 100 -4.50 20.19 -1.73
C MET A 100 -4.06 19.12 -2.74
N PRO A 101 -3.57 17.95 -2.28
CA PRO A 101 -3.02 16.90 -3.14
C PRO A 101 -4.13 16.05 -3.79
N TRP A 102 -5.08 16.69 -4.48
CA TRP A 102 -6.17 16.01 -5.17
C TRP A 102 -5.71 15.29 -6.42
N ILE A 103 -4.82 15.94 -7.17
CA ILE A 103 -4.25 15.47 -8.43
C ILE A 103 -2.73 15.55 -8.34
N ALA A 104 -2.05 14.52 -8.83
CA ALA A 104 -0.60 14.48 -8.93
C ALA A 104 -0.13 14.71 -10.37
N SER A 105 0.40 15.90 -10.67
CA SER A 105 0.88 16.25 -12.01
C SER A 105 2.15 15.52 -12.45
N GLY A 106 2.88 14.91 -11.52
CA GLY A 106 4.17 14.27 -11.81
C GLY A 106 4.10 12.86 -12.37
N PHE A 107 2.93 12.20 -12.33
CA PHE A 107 2.71 10.89 -12.96
C PHE A 107 1.33 10.82 -13.62
N GLY A 108 1.21 10.00 -14.65
CA GLY A 108 -0.05 9.78 -15.33
C GLY A 108 -0.65 11.05 -15.95
N ALA A 109 0.16 12.07 -16.23
CA ALA A 109 -0.31 13.37 -16.71
C ALA A 109 -1.31 14.10 -15.79
N GLY A 110 -1.38 13.75 -14.49
CA GLY A 110 -2.35 14.35 -13.56
C GLY A 110 -3.45 13.40 -13.10
N LEU A 111 -3.13 12.17 -12.67
CA LEU A 111 -4.16 11.29 -12.13
C LEU A 111 -4.64 11.73 -10.72
N PRO A 112 -5.92 11.48 -10.36
CA PRO A 112 -6.45 11.69 -9.02
C PRO A 112 -5.71 10.91 -7.92
N LEU A 113 -4.98 11.62 -7.07
CA LEU A 113 -4.21 11.04 -5.97
C LEU A 113 -5.09 10.71 -4.75
N LEU A 114 -6.08 11.54 -4.43
CA LEU A 114 -7.04 11.26 -3.35
C LEU A 114 -7.93 10.06 -3.70
N ALA A 115 -8.44 10.04 -4.93
CA ALA A 115 -9.41 9.05 -5.35
C ALA A 115 -8.80 7.64 -5.52
N ASN A 116 -7.47 7.52 -5.65
CA ASN A 116 -6.76 6.23 -5.62
C ASN A 116 -7.12 5.38 -4.39
N GLY A 117 -7.42 6.00 -3.24
CA GLY A 117 -7.95 5.30 -2.06
C GLY A 117 -6.92 4.49 -1.25
N GLN A 118 -5.64 4.54 -1.60
CA GLN A 118 -4.54 3.92 -0.84
C GLN A 118 -3.35 4.86 -0.54
N THR A 119 -3.53 6.16 -0.76
CA THR A 119 -2.49 7.18 -0.55
C THR A 119 -2.37 7.66 0.90
N GLY A 120 -3.37 7.37 1.73
CA GLY A 120 -3.42 7.76 3.14
C GLY A 120 -3.63 9.27 3.37
N LEU A 121 -4.07 10.02 2.36
CA LEU A 121 -4.22 11.49 2.42
C LEU A 121 -5.15 12.00 3.53
N LEU A 122 -6.13 11.20 3.96
CA LEU A 122 -7.05 11.56 5.03
C LEU A 122 -6.59 11.02 6.40
N ALA A 123 -5.38 10.47 6.49
CA ALA A 123 -4.85 9.85 7.69
C ALA A 123 -3.65 10.63 8.28
N PRO A 124 -3.79 11.32 9.42
CA PRO A 124 -2.72 12.16 9.99
C PRO A 124 -1.50 11.35 10.45
N VAL A 125 -1.65 10.02 10.61
CA VAL A 125 -0.51 9.11 10.88
C VAL A 125 0.50 9.07 9.72
N MET A 126 0.13 9.60 8.55
CA MET A 126 1.00 9.76 7.37
C MET A 126 1.80 11.07 7.39
N LEU A 127 1.59 11.94 8.38
CA LEU A 127 2.33 13.20 8.51
C LEU A 127 3.86 13.06 8.38
N PRO A 128 4.53 12.01 8.93
CA PRO A 128 5.98 11.86 8.78
C PRO A 128 6.47 11.79 7.34
N VAL A 129 5.73 11.14 6.42
CA VAL A 129 6.16 11.06 5.00
C VAL A 129 5.92 12.35 4.24
N TRP A 130 4.92 13.15 4.65
CA TRP A 130 4.66 14.45 4.05
C TRP A 130 5.68 15.51 4.49
N LEU A 131 6.15 15.43 5.74
CA LEU A 131 7.10 16.41 6.29
C LEU A 131 8.57 16.07 6.01
N TYR A 132 8.96 14.80 6.06
CA TYR A 132 10.37 14.39 5.99
C TYR A 132 10.74 13.61 4.73
N GLY A 133 9.80 13.48 3.79
CA GLY A 133 9.96 12.66 2.60
C GLY A 133 9.69 11.18 2.87
N PRO A 134 9.50 10.38 1.81
CA PRO A 134 9.02 9.02 1.92
C PRO A 134 10.00 8.08 2.63
N GLU A 135 11.31 8.22 2.44
CA GLU A 135 12.32 7.35 3.06
C GLU A 135 12.32 7.50 4.59
N ARG A 136 12.59 8.72 5.05
CA ARG A 136 12.71 8.99 6.49
C ARG A 136 11.37 8.93 7.20
N GLY A 137 10.29 9.38 6.53
CA GLY A 137 8.94 9.24 7.06
C GLY A 137 8.55 7.78 7.28
N THR A 138 8.93 6.87 6.39
CA THR A 138 8.63 5.44 6.53
C THR A 138 9.37 4.80 7.71
N THR A 139 10.64 5.15 7.94
CA THR A 139 11.37 4.75 9.15
C THR A 139 10.67 5.23 10.43
N ILE A 140 10.21 6.49 10.47
CA ILE A 140 9.49 7.05 11.62
C ILE A 140 8.16 6.33 11.84
N MET A 141 7.39 6.11 10.76
CA MET A 141 6.11 5.40 10.86
C MET A 141 6.30 3.95 11.34
N ALA A 142 7.35 3.26 10.90
CA ALA A 142 7.68 1.90 11.32
C ALA A 142 7.81 1.79 12.85
N PHE A 143 8.54 2.72 13.48
CA PHE A 143 8.64 2.84 14.94
C PHE A 143 7.25 2.90 15.60
N TRP A 144 6.41 3.85 15.16
CA TRP A 144 5.11 4.07 15.78
C TRP A 144 4.10 2.94 15.53
N LYS A 145 4.22 2.20 14.42
CA LYS A 145 3.40 1.01 14.15
C LYS A 145 3.70 -0.12 15.16
N ILE A 146 4.97 -0.36 15.46
CA ILE A 146 5.40 -1.37 16.45
C ILE A 146 4.93 -0.96 17.86
N GLU A 147 5.12 0.30 18.23
CA GLU A 147 4.62 0.87 19.50
C GLU A 147 3.11 0.72 19.65
N LEU A 148 2.36 1.16 18.62
CA LEU A 148 0.90 1.08 18.60
C LEU A 148 0.41 -0.36 18.77
N ALA A 149 1.02 -1.30 18.04
CA ALA A 149 0.70 -2.72 18.13
C ALA A 149 0.98 -3.27 19.54
N GLY A 150 2.22 -3.13 20.02
CA GLY A 150 2.68 -3.71 21.27
C GLY A 150 1.95 -3.17 22.49
N LEU A 151 1.88 -1.84 22.62
CA LEU A 151 1.20 -1.19 23.73
C LEU A 151 -0.30 -1.48 23.73
N GLY A 152 -0.94 -1.51 22.55
CA GLY A 152 -2.36 -1.83 22.43
C GLY A 152 -2.69 -3.23 22.94
N ALA A 153 -1.94 -4.23 22.47
CA ALA A 153 -2.12 -5.61 22.89
C ALA A 153 -1.80 -5.80 24.39
N PHE A 154 -0.70 -5.22 24.88
CA PHE A 154 -0.34 -5.28 26.29
C PHE A 154 -1.41 -4.67 27.19
N LEU A 155 -1.91 -3.47 26.86
CA LEU A 155 -2.93 -2.79 27.66
C LEU A 155 -4.26 -3.52 27.64
N LEU A 156 -4.68 -4.07 26.49
CA LEU A 156 -5.86 -4.91 26.39
C LEU A 156 -5.74 -6.14 27.31
N PHE A 157 -4.60 -6.83 27.29
CA PHE A 157 -4.41 -8.04 28.10
C PHE A 157 -4.26 -7.71 29.59
N PHE A 158 -3.46 -6.69 29.92
CA PHE A 158 -3.10 -6.33 31.29
C PHE A 158 -4.19 -5.55 32.01
N ARG A 159 -4.72 -4.48 31.41
CA ARG A 159 -5.67 -3.57 32.06
C ARG A 159 -7.11 -4.01 31.88
N VAL A 160 -7.46 -4.45 30.67
CA VAL A 160 -8.84 -4.76 30.31
C VAL A 160 -9.18 -6.19 30.71
N TRP A 161 -8.42 -7.19 30.27
CA TRP A 161 -8.67 -8.59 30.61
C TRP A 161 -8.03 -9.04 31.92
N ARG A 162 -7.20 -8.20 32.56
CA ARG A 162 -6.58 -8.46 33.87
C ARG A 162 -5.77 -9.76 33.91
N LEU A 163 -5.03 -10.04 32.83
CA LEU A 163 -4.03 -11.11 32.80
C LEU A 163 -2.84 -10.74 33.68
N ARG A 164 -2.09 -11.74 34.15
CA ARG A 164 -0.82 -11.50 34.83
C ARG A 164 0.16 -10.79 33.89
N TRP A 165 1.00 -9.93 34.45
CA TRP A 165 1.94 -9.10 33.68
C TRP A 165 2.76 -9.92 32.66
N ILE A 166 3.32 -11.06 33.08
CA ILE A 166 4.11 -11.96 32.20
C ILE A 166 3.29 -12.39 30.97
N ALA A 167 2.02 -12.76 31.16
CA ALA A 167 1.17 -13.18 30.05
C ALA A 167 0.78 -12.03 29.12
N ALA A 168 0.48 -10.86 29.70
CA ALA A 168 0.19 -9.67 28.91
C ALA A 168 1.42 -9.16 28.14
N ALA A 169 2.61 -9.17 28.76
CA ALA A 169 3.86 -8.75 28.15
C ALA A 169 4.27 -9.69 27.02
N ALA A 170 4.18 -11.01 27.23
CA ALA A 170 4.40 -11.99 26.18
C ALA A 170 3.44 -11.79 25.00
N GLY A 171 2.15 -11.59 25.27
CA GLY A 171 1.17 -11.33 24.20
C GLY A 171 1.38 -9.99 23.48
N GLY A 172 1.75 -8.94 24.20
CA GLY A 172 2.02 -7.62 23.63
C GLY A 172 3.22 -7.63 22.68
N VAL A 173 4.34 -8.19 23.13
CA VAL A 173 5.55 -8.33 22.29
C VAL A 173 5.32 -9.34 21.17
N ALA A 174 4.57 -10.42 21.42
CA ALA A 174 4.21 -11.37 20.38
C ALA A 174 3.48 -10.71 19.22
N TRP A 175 2.53 -9.81 19.50
CA TRP A 175 1.81 -9.08 18.45
C TRP A 175 2.71 -8.09 17.71
N ALA A 176 3.49 -7.31 18.45
CA ALA A 176 4.38 -6.29 17.89
C ALA A 176 5.47 -6.87 16.97
N GLY A 177 6.00 -8.05 17.32
CA GLY A 177 7.04 -8.73 16.56
C GLY A 177 6.54 -9.77 15.57
N THR A 178 5.23 -9.86 15.28
CA THR A 178 4.73 -10.87 14.34
C THR A 178 5.37 -10.70 12.96
N PRO A 179 5.74 -11.81 12.29
CA PRO A 179 6.16 -11.77 10.89
C PRO A 179 5.18 -11.02 9.97
N TYR A 180 3.85 -11.13 10.20
CA TYR A 180 2.86 -10.35 9.46
C TYR A 180 3.12 -8.84 9.56
N LEU A 181 3.18 -8.31 10.79
CA LEU A 181 3.31 -6.87 11.00
C LEU A 181 4.66 -6.36 10.51
N VAL A 182 5.73 -7.11 10.77
CA VAL A 182 7.10 -6.75 10.39
C VAL A 182 7.28 -6.76 8.87
N ALA A 183 6.73 -7.74 8.16
CA ALA A 183 6.91 -7.86 6.72
C ALA A 183 6.12 -6.80 5.92
N TRP A 184 5.02 -6.28 6.49
CA TRP A 184 4.23 -5.18 5.92
C TRP A 184 4.52 -3.82 6.55
N LEU A 185 5.57 -3.72 7.38
CA LEU A 185 5.79 -2.59 8.28
C LEU A 185 5.90 -1.25 7.56
N LEU A 186 6.47 -1.24 6.36
CA LEU A 186 6.77 -0.02 5.62
C LEU A 186 5.57 0.57 4.85
N VAL A 187 4.53 -0.23 4.60
CA VAL A 187 3.34 0.21 3.84
C VAL A 187 2.16 0.60 4.76
N PRO A 188 1.13 1.34 4.28
CA PRO A 188 0.02 1.83 5.11
C PRO A 188 -0.81 0.73 5.79
N LEU A 189 -0.88 -0.45 5.16
CA LEU A 189 -1.53 -1.64 5.69
C LEU A 189 -1.17 -1.93 7.17
N ALA A 190 0.10 -1.77 7.53
CA ALA A 190 0.57 -2.06 8.89
C ALA A 190 0.02 -1.11 9.95
N TRP A 191 -0.43 0.12 9.60
CA TRP A 191 -1.16 0.97 10.54
C TRP A 191 -2.49 0.34 10.96
N VAL A 192 -3.20 -0.22 9.99
CA VAL A 192 -4.48 -0.89 10.20
C VAL A 192 -4.30 -2.16 11.02
N ALA A 193 -3.27 -2.96 10.70
CA ALA A 193 -2.91 -4.13 11.49
C ALA A 193 -2.54 -3.73 12.94
N ALA A 194 -1.66 -2.75 13.13
CA ALA A 194 -1.27 -2.27 14.46
C ALA A 194 -2.46 -1.76 15.30
N ALA A 195 -3.51 -1.22 14.66
CA ALA A 195 -4.74 -0.79 15.32
C ALA A 195 -5.63 -1.93 15.83
N LEU A 196 -5.44 -3.18 15.38
CA LEU A 196 -6.28 -4.33 15.70
C LEU A 196 -6.59 -4.49 17.21
N PRO A 197 -5.61 -4.53 18.14
CA PRO A 197 -5.89 -4.62 19.57
C PRO A 197 -6.74 -3.45 20.10
N TRP A 198 -6.59 -2.26 19.54
CA TRP A 198 -7.35 -1.07 19.92
C TRP A 198 -8.80 -1.13 19.44
N ILE A 199 -9.02 -1.64 18.22
CA ILE A 199 -10.38 -1.86 17.70
C ILE A 199 -11.11 -2.95 18.50
N TRP A 200 -10.41 -4.01 18.89
CA TRP A 200 -10.95 -5.02 19.81
C TRP A 200 -11.29 -4.43 21.18
N TRP A 201 -10.40 -3.61 21.74
CA TRP A 201 -10.66 -2.92 23.01
C TRP A 201 -11.88 -2.00 22.89
N LEU A 202 -11.91 -1.10 21.90
CA LEU A 202 -13.00 -0.14 21.71
C LEU A 202 -14.35 -0.86 21.58
N THR A 203 -14.39 -1.94 20.80
CA THR A 203 -15.58 -2.78 20.62
C THR A 203 -15.97 -3.48 21.93
N TRP A 204 -15.01 -4.05 22.66
CA TRP A 204 -15.27 -4.65 23.97
C TRP A 204 -15.84 -3.64 24.97
N TRP A 205 -15.36 -2.39 24.95
CA TRP A 205 -15.83 -1.31 25.82
C TRP A 205 -17.29 -0.93 25.52
N GLY A 206 -17.65 -0.69 24.25
CA GLY A 206 -19.03 -0.30 23.87
C GLY A 206 -20.05 -1.44 23.98
N MET A 207 -19.60 -2.68 24.14
CA MET A 207 -20.47 -3.84 24.34
C MET A 207 -20.74 -4.18 25.82
N ARG A 208 -20.15 -3.44 26.78
CA ARG A 208 -20.38 -3.62 28.22
C ARG A 208 -21.85 -3.44 28.62
N ARG A 209 -22.28 -4.11 29.70
CA ARG A 209 -23.71 -4.17 30.11
C ARG A 209 -24.38 -2.80 30.18
N ARG A 210 -23.70 -1.81 30.74
CA ARG A 210 -24.17 -0.43 30.97
C ARG A 210 -23.72 0.59 29.91
N ALA A 211 -23.09 0.16 28.81
CA ALA A 211 -22.63 1.10 27.79
C ALA A 211 -23.84 1.73 27.07
N PRO A 212 -23.91 3.07 26.91
CA PRO A 212 -24.99 3.74 26.19
C PRO A 212 -24.92 3.49 24.67
N LEU A 213 -26.00 3.74 23.92
CA LEU A 213 -26.05 3.41 22.49
C LEU A 213 -25.07 4.23 21.64
N TRP A 214 -24.78 5.49 22.03
CA TRP A 214 -23.84 6.35 21.30
C TRP A 214 -22.43 5.74 21.21
N THR A 215 -22.05 4.84 22.14
CA THR A 215 -20.75 4.15 22.02
C THR A 215 -20.69 3.29 20.77
N SER A 216 -21.82 2.71 20.33
CA SER A 216 -21.90 1.96 19.07
C SER A 216 -21.71 2.88 17.86
N VAL A 217 -22.24 4.10 17.91
CA VAL A 217 -22.00 5.12 16.87
C VAL A 217 -20.53 5.51 16.81
N VAL A 218 -19.88 5.73 17.95
CA VAL A 218 -18.44 6.06 18.02
C VAL A 218 -17.57 4.90 17.51
N ILE A 219 -17.86 3.66 17.90
CA ILE A 219 -17.17 2.48 17.33
C ILE A 219 -17.34 2.47 15.81
N GLY A 220 -18.57 2.64 15.33
CA GLY A 220 -18.87 2.69 13.91
C GLY A 220 -18.10 3.79 13.18
N ALA A 221 -18.08 5.01 13.71
CA ALA A 221 -17.34 6.12 13.12
C ALA A 221 -15.82 5.86 13.05
N VAL A 222 -15.22 5.27 14.10
CA VAL A 222 -13.79 4.90 14.09
C VAL A 222 -13.50 3.80 13.07
N MET A 223 -14.35 2.76 13.00
CA MET A 223 -14.23 1.70 11.99
C MET A 223 -14.41 2.26 10.58
N GLY A 224 -15.40 3.14 10.39
CA GLY A 224 -15.70 3.76 9.12
C GLY A 224 -14.58 4.67 8.63
N TYR A 225 -13.96 5.43 9.54
CA TYR A 225 -12.75 6.20 9.29
C TYR A 225 -11.57 5.31 8.89
N LEU A 226 -11.34 4.19 9.59
CA LEU A 226 -10.25 3.27 9.26
C LEU A 226 -10.38 2.67 7.86
N MET A 227 -11.62 2.43 7.41
CA MET A 227 -11.93 1.96 6.05
C MET A 227 -11.88 3.09 5.01
N GLY A 228 -12.25 4.31 5.38
CA GLY A 228 -12.40 5.43 4.43
C GLY A 228 -11.19 6.37 4.31
N CYS A 229 -10.25 6.36 5.26
CA CYS A 229 -9.16 7.35 5.30
C CYS A 229 -8.01 7.11 4.29
N GLY A 230 -8.13 6.09 3.45
CA GLY A 230 -7.15 5.80 2.41
C GLY A 230 -5.88 5.10 2.89
N LEU A 231 -5.84 4.59 4.13
CA LEU A 231 -4.72 3.74 4.58
C LEU A 231 -4.75 2.39 3.87
N HIS A 232 -5.75 1.56 4.19
CA HIS A 232 -5.90 0.27 3.53
C HIS A 232 -7.30 -0.37 3.68
N PRO A 233 -8.26 0.01 2.80
CA PRO A 233 -9.41 -0.76 2.36
C PRO A 233 -9.83 -2.03 3.10
N GLU A 234 -9.41 -3.09 2.41
CA GLU A 234 -9.73 -4.47 2.65
C GLU A 234 -9.30 -4.93 4.05
N THR A 235 -8.11 -4.53 4.49
CA THR A 235 -7.60 -4.92 5.81
C THR A 235 -8.29 -4.20 6.94
N ALA A 236 -8.76 -2.97 6.72
CA ALA A 236 -9.59 -2.29 7.71
C ALA A 236 -10.91 -3.04 7.89
N ALA A 237 -11.52 -3.50 6.79
CA ALA A 237 -12.69 -4.38 6.82
C ALA A 237 -12.41 -5.70 7.57
N ILE A 238 -11.26 -6.35 7.33
CA ILE A 238 -10.85 -7.59 8.03
C ILE A 238 -10.67 -7.35 9.54
N VAL A 239 -9.96 -6.30 9.93
CA VAL A 239 -9.72 -5.94 11.34
C VAL A 239 -11.04 -5.61 12.04
N CYS A 240 -11.88 -4.76 11.45
CA CYS A 240 -13.17 -4.39 12.01
C CYS A 240 -14.11 -5.61 12.09
N GLY A 241 -14.15 -6.43 11.05
CA GLY A 241 -14.92 -7.68 11.01
C GLY A 241 -14.51 -8.65 12.13
N SER A 242 -13.21 -8.78 12.42
CA SER A 242 -12.73 -9.60 13.54
C SER A 242 -13.22 -9.08 14.91
N ALA A 243 -13.31 -7.76 15.09
CA ALA A 243 -13.82 -7.17 16.32
C ALA A 243 -15.35 -7.35 16.44
N LEU A 244 -16.10 -7.25 15.34
CA LEU A 244 -17.52 -7.56 15.29
C LEU A 244 -17.78 -9.05 15.60
N LEU A 245 -16.98 -9.95 15.04
CA LEU A 245 -17.02 -11.39 15.36
C LEU A 245 -16.76 -11.64 16.85
N MET A 246 -15.71 -11.01 17.40
CA MET A 246 -15.43 -11.07 18.84
C MET A 246 -16.64 -10.58 19.65
N ALA A 247 -17.25 -9.45 19.27
CA ALA A 247 -18.41 -8.90 19.94
C ALA A 247 -19.62 -9.86 19.91
N LEU A 248 -19.86 -10.52 18.77
CA LEU A 248 -20.92 -11.51 18.59
C LEU A 248 -20.71 -12.73 19.49
N VAL A 249 -19.48 -13.26 19.55
CA VAL A 249 -19.14 -14.40 20.41
C VAL A 249 -19.25 -14.05 21.90
N LEU A 250 -18.80 -12.86 22.29
CA LEU A 250 -18.86 -12.42 23.69
C LEU A 250 -20.29 -12.09 24.13
N HIS A 251 -21.09 -11.47 23.25
CA HIS A 251 -22.38 -10.87 23.56
C HIS A 251 -23.46 -11.16 22.49
N PRO A 252 -23.84 -12.44 22.26
CA PRO A 252 -24.71 -12.83 21.14
C PRO A 252 -26.10 -12.16 21.15
N VAL A 253 -26.64 -11.90 22.34
CA VAL A 253 -27.97 -11.27 22.52
C VAL A 253 -27.96 -9.78 22.12
N ARG A 254 -26.80 -9.17 21.90
CA ARG A 254 -26.64 -7.73 21.61
C ARG A 254 -26.39 -7.42 20.13
N TRP A 255 -26.72 -8.34 19.23
CA TRP A 255 -26.48 -8.20 17.79
C TRP A 255 -27.07 -6.91 17.17
N LYS A 256 -28.20 -6.39 17.70
CA LYS A 256 -28.78 -5.11 17.26
C LYS A 256 -27.81 -3.92 17.40
N ARG A 257 -26.90 -3.94 18.39
CA ARG A 257 -25.84 -2.93 18.51
C ARG A 257 -24.81 -3.03 17.39
N LEU A 258 -24.56 -4.24 16.90
CA LEU A 258 -23.66 -4.45 15.77
C LEU A 258 -24.24 -3.83 14.50
N LEU A 259 -25.56 -3.87 14.30
CA LEU A 259 -26.20 -3.15 13.18
C LEU A 259 -25.95 -1.64 13.25
N VAL A 260 -26.03 -1.04 14.44
CA VAL A 260 -25.74 0.39 14.63
C VAL A 260 -24.27 0.70 14.34
N ILE A 261 -23.34 -0.16 14.79
CA ILE A 261 -21.92 -0.04 14.47
C ILE A 261 -21.70 -0.11 12.96
N VAL A 262 -22.26 -1.12 12.29
CA VAL A 262 -22.13 -1.31 10.84
C VAL A 262 -22.76 -0.17 10.05
N GLY A 263 -23.93 0.32 10.45
CA GLY A 263 -24.59 1.46 9.82
C GLY A 263 -23.78 2.75 9.95
N ALA A 264 -23.30 3.06 11.16
CA ALA A 264 -22.43 4.23 11.38
C ALA A 264 -21.09 4.10 10.65
N ALA A 265 -20.50 2.90 10.61
CA ALA A 265 -19.29 2.64 9.84
C ALA A 265 -19.53 2.85 8.34
N GLY A 266 -20.62 2.29 7.79
CA GLY A 266 -20.99 2.45 6.40
C GLY A 266 -21.16 3.91 5.99
N LEU A 267 -21.89 4.71 6.78
CA LEU A 267 -22.07 6.14 6.51
C LEU A 267 -20.75 6.90 6.45
N VAL A 268 -19.86 6.69 7.43
CA VAL A 268 -18.56 7.38 7.48
C VAL A 268 -17.64 6.88 6.36
N THR A 269 -17.59 5.58 6.10
CA THR A 269 -16.80 5.03 4.99
C THR A 269 -17.25 5.62 3.66
N ILE A 270 -18.55 5.60 3.36
CA ILE A 270 -19.09 6.14 2.10
C ILE A 270 -18.75 7.62 1.96
N GLY A 271 -18.93 8.43 3.03
CA GLY A 271 -18.62 9.86 2.97
C GLY A 271 -17.14 10.15 2.67
N LEU A 272 -16.23 9.39 3.27
CA LEU A 272 -14.78 9.57 3.08
C LEU A 272 -14.29 8.96 1.76
N SER A 273 -14.84 7.81 1.34
CA SER A 273 -14.42 7.09 0.13
C SER A 273 -15.23 7.44 -1.11
N TRP A 274 -16.18 8.38 -1.03
CA TRP A 274 -17.00 8.82 -2.17
C TRP A 274 -16.18 9.15 -3.44
N PRO A 275 -15.03 9.88 -3.35
CA PRO A 275 -14.18 10.09 -4.52
C PRO A 275 -13.62 8.79 -5.10
N THR A 276 -13.20 7.87 -4.24
CA THR A 276 -12.68 6.55 -4.64
C THR A 276 -13.74 5.69 -5.29
N VAL A 277 -14.99 5.73 -4.80
CA VAL A 277 -16.12 4.99 -5.42
C VAL A 277 -16.35 5.47 -6.85
N GLY A 278 -16.39 6.79 -7.08
CA GLY A 278 -16.54 7.37 -8.41
C GLY A 278 -15.42 6.97 -9.34
N TYR A 279 -14.19 7.08 -8.86
CA TYR A 279 -12.99 6.75 -9.62
C TYR A 279 -12.93 5.25 -9.96
N ILE A 280 -13.30 4.36 -9.04
CA ILE A 280 -13.43 2.92 -9.32
C ILE A 280 -14.45 2.68 -10.43
N SER A 281 -15.61 3.33 -10.39
CA SER A 281 -16.69 3.14 -11.38
C SER A 281 -16.26 3.55 -12.79
N ALA A 282 -15.42 4.58 -12.89
CA ALA A 282 -14.84 5.09 -14.13
C ALA A 282 -13.53 4.38 -14.54
N SER A 283 -13.00 3.49 -13.70
CA SER A 283 -11.70 2.84 -13.92
C SER A 283 -11.76 1.62 -14.84
N SER A 284 -10.61 1.30 -15.47
CA SER A 284 -10.43 0.07 -16.24
C SER A 284 -10.44 -1.19 -15.39
N ARG A 285 -10.30 -1.07 -14.05
CA ARG A 285 -10.38 -2.19 -13.11
C ARG A 285 -11.71 -2.93 -13.22
N HIS A 286 -12.81 -2.23 -13.43
CA HIS A 286 -14.11 -2.87 -13.62
C HIS A 286 -14.14 -3.72 -14.90
N ALA A 287 -13.54 -3.23 -15.99
CA ALA A 287 -13.48 -3.95 -17.26
C ALA A 287 -12.52 -5.15 -17.24
N LEU A 288 -11.41 -5.06 -16.50
CA LEU A 288 -10.43 -6.14 -16.35
C LEU A 288 -10.80 -7.16 -15.25
N GLY A 289 -11.62 -6.76 -14.27
CA GLY A 289 -12.09 -7.60 -13.16
C GLY A 289 -13.47 -8.22 -13.37
N ALA A 290 -14.23 -7.82 -14.41
CA ALA A 290 -15.56 -8.34 -14.70
C ALA A 290 -15.58 -9.81 -15.18
N ASP A 291 -14.47 -10.30 -15.76
CA ASP A 291 -14.41 -11.62 -16.40
C ASP A 291 -14.08 -12.79 -15.46
N GLY A 292 -13.83 -12.54 -14.17
CA GLY A 292 -13.47 -13.63 -13.27
C GLY A 292 -13.73 -13.29 -11.81
N ALA A 293 -14.53 -14.13 -11.15
CA ALA A 293 -14.46 -14.21 -9.71
C ALA A 293 -13.07 -14.77 -9.36
N ALA A 294 -12.10 -13.89 -9.18
CA ALA A 294 -10.67 -14.20 -9.01
C ALA A 294 -10.41 -15.25 -7.90
N ASN A 295 -11.35 -15.35 -6.96
CA ASN A 295 -11.31 -16.28 -5.86
C ASN A 295 -12.13 -17.58 -6.11
N ARG A 296 -12.67 -17.85 -7.31
CA ARG A 296 -13.38 -19.14 -7.58
C ARG A 296 -12.43 -20.28 -7.90
N ASP A 297 -11.25 -19.97 -8.42
CA ASP A 297 -10.24 -20.98 -8.70
C ASP A 297 -9.63 -21.52 -7.39
N ARG A 298 -9.31 -22.82 -7.41
CA ARG A 298 -8.65 -23.49 -6.29
C ARG A 298 -7.20 -23.10 -6.26
N LEU A 299 -6.69 -22.86 -5.05
CA LEU A 299 -5.26 -22.64 -4.85
C LEU A 299 -4.51 -23.96 -5.06
N PRO A 300 -3.43 -23.99 -5.87
CA PRO A 300 -2.61 -25.18 -6.04
C PRO A 300 -2.14 -25.76 -4.70
N TRP A 301 -2.15 -27.09 -4.58
CA TRP A 301 -1.74 -27.79 -3.36
C TRP A 301 -0.33 -27.41 -2.88
N SER A 302 0.61 -27.17 -3.81
CA SER A 302 1.96 -26.71 -3.49
C SER A 302 1.94 -25.39 -2.70
N ILE A 303 1.12 -24.43 -3.12
CA ILE A 303 0.99 -23.13 -2.44
C ILE A 303 0.28 -23.31 -1.09
N GLN A 304 -0.79 -24.11 -1.02
CA GLN A 304 -1.47 -24.41 0.25
C GLN A 304 -0.52 -25.01 1.29
N LYS A 305 0.32 -25.95 0.83
CA LYS A 305 1.35 -26.61 1.63
C LYS A 305 2.40 -25.61 2.14
N ASP A 306 2.88 -24.72 1.27
CA ASP A 306 3.88 -23.71 1.65
C ASP A 306 3.33 -22.65 2.61
N ILE A 307 2.07 -22.24 2.45
CA ILE A 307 1.38 -21.36 3.41
C ILE A 307 1.28 -22.04 4.77
N THR A 308 0.85 -23.30 4.81
CA THR A 308 0.68 -24.06 6.05
C THR A 308 2.02 -24.22 6.79
N ARG A 309 3.11 -24.44 6.05
CA ARG A 309 4.47 -24.48 6.59
C ARG A 309 4.89 -23.15 7.20
N GLN A 310 4.63 -22.03 6.52
CA GLN A 310 4.95 -20.69 7.03
C GLN A 310 4.15 -20.31 8.29
N ILE A 311 2.91 -20.78 8.43
CA ILE A 311 2.12 -20.58 9.66
C ILE A 311 2.82 -21.22 10.87
N ALA A 312 3.33 -22.44 10.70
CA ALA A 312 3.98 -23.19 11.78
C ALA A 312 5.45 -22.77 12.00
N VAL A 313 6.18 -22.54 10.92
CA VAL A 313 7.62 -22.24 10.92
C VAL A 313 7.87 -21.09 9.94
N PRO A 314 7.84 -19.81 10.39
CA PRO A 314 7.88 -18.65 9.49
C PRO A 314 9.06 -18.63 8.51
N ALA A 315 10.25 -19.02 8.98
CA ALA A 315 11.49 -19.01 8.18
C ALA A 315 11.66 -20.24 7.27
N SER A 316 10.69 -21.16 7.23
CA SER A 316 10.85 -22.44 6.54
C SER A 316 10.95 -22.35 5.01
N MET A 317 10.61 -21.19 4.45
CA MET A 317 10.61 -20.93 3.01
C MET A 317 11.75 -19.99 2.57
N GLY A 318 12.70 -19.72 3.47
CA GLY A 318 13.83 -18.83 3.24
C GLY A 318 13.52 -17.37 3.59
N HIS A 319 14.39 -16.48 3.15
CA HIS A 319 14.33 -15.06 3.43
C HIS A 319 14.55 -14.26 2.13
N PRO A 320 13.65 -13.33 1.78
CA PRO A 320 13.65 -12.71 0.45
C PRO A 320 14.84 -11.78 0.18
N GLY A 321 15.42 -11.18 1.22
CA GLY A 321 16.67 -10.42 1.10
C GLY A 321 17.95 -11.27 1.06
N ARG A 322 17.86 -12.61 1.16
CA ARG A 322 19.03 -13.52 1.23
C ARG A 322 19.14 -14.47 0.02
N GLY A 323 18.21 -14.36 -0.94
CA GLY A 323 18.24 -15.14 -2.19
C GLY A 323 17.81 -16.60 -2.07
N ASP A 324 17.39 -17.07 -0.88
CA ASP A 324 16.86 -18.43 -0.66
C ASP A 324 15.33 -18.48 -0.56
N TRP A 325 14.65 -17.37 -0.88
CA TRP A 325 13.20 -17.28 -0.88
C TRP A 325 12.61 -18.02 -2.08
N LYS A 326 11.79 -19.02 -1.78
CA LYS A 326 11.19 -19.95 -2.76
C LYS A 326 9.74 -19.66 -3.18
N PRO A 327 8.88 -19.06 -2.33
CA PRO A 327 7.47 -18.87 -2.69
C PRO A 327 7.27 -18.04 -3.96
N GLN A 328 6.50 -18.59 -4.90
CA GLN A 328 6.09 -17.96 -6.17
C GLN A 328 4.91 -16.99 -6.00
N TYR A 329 4.18 -17.12 -4.90
CA TYR A 329 3.03 -16.29 -4.57
C TYR A 329 3.49 -15.10 -3.71
N PRO A 330 2.97 -13.87 -3.92
CA PRO A 330 3.41 -12.67 -3.20
C PRO A 330 2.92 -12.69 -1.75
N GLN A 331 3.48 -13.59 -0.93
CA GLN A 331 3.41 -13.52 0.52
C GLN A 331 4.57 -12.68 1.00
N ALA A 332 4.29 -11.73 1.88
CA ALA A 332 5.35 -11.18 2.73
C ALA A 332 5.89 -12.34 3.60
N PRO A 333 7.21 -12.42 3.87
CA PRO A 333 7.81 -13.60 4.50
C PRO A 333 7.14 -14.03 5.80
N GLY A 334 6.66 -15.27 5.85
CA GLY A 334 6.07 -15.81 7.07
C GLY A 334 4.77 -15.10 7.49
N ALA A 335 4.09 -14.40 6.59
CA ALA A 335 2.97 -13.49 6.90
C ALA A 335 1.91 -14.07 7.84
N ALA A 336 1.71 -15.38 7.92
CA ALA A 336 0.69 -15.95 8.80
C ALA A 336 1.23 -16.61 10.09
N GLY A 337 2.54 -16.63 10.30
CA GLY A 337 3.18 -17.28 11.45
C GLY A 337 3.33 -16.37 12.67
N VAL A 338 3.63 -16.98 13.82
CA VAL A 338 3.81 -16.30 15.13
C VAL A 338 5.10 -16.63 15.87
N GLY A 339 5.94 -17.51 15.32
CA GLY A 339 7.10 -18.06 16.01
C GLY A 339 6.78 -19.31 16.84
N GLY A 340 7.78 -20.16 17.05
CA GLY A 340 7.65 -21.43 17.75
C GLY A 340 7.42 -21.27 19.26
N VAL A 341 8.00 -20.24 19.89
CA VAL A 341 7.75 -19.94 21.31
C VAL A 341 6.28 -19.61 21.53
N VAL A 342 5.68 -18.76 20.68
CA VAL A 342 4.27 -18.37 20.81
C VAL A 342 3.33 -19.56 20.57
N LEU A 343 3.61 -20.39 19.56
CA LEU A 343 2.84 -21.61 19.31
C LEU A 343 2.89 -22.58 20.50
N ALA A 344 4.06 -22.76 21.12
CA ALA A 344 4.20 -23.60 22.31
C ALA A 344 3.41 -23.07 23.52
N LEU A 345 3.30 -21.74 23.66
CA LEU A 345 2.54 -21.13 24.76
C LEU A 345 1.04 -21.46 24.70
N VAL A 346 0.46 -21.72 23.53
CA VAL A 346 -0.94 -22.15 23.38
C VAL A 346 -1.22 -23.46 24.14
N ALA A 347 -0.22 -24.32 24.29
CA ALA A 347 -0.33 -25.59 25.00
C ALA A 347 0.09 -25.51 26.48
N MET A 348 0.59 -24.36 26.96
CA MET A 348 1.27 -24.29 28.27
C MET A 348 0.32 -24.47 29.47
N GLY A 349 -0.90 -23.93 29.39
CA GLY A 349 -1.85 -23.95 30.50
C GLY A 349 -3.30 -23.99 30.07
N GLN A 350 -4.17 -24.40 31.00
CA GLN A 350 -5.61 -24.40 30.76
C GLN A 350 -6.17 -22.99 30.85
N ILE A 351 -6.93 -22.60 29.83
CA ILE A 351 -7.63 -21.33 29.80
C ILE A 351 -8.72 -21.32 30.87
N ARG A 352 -8.76 -20.25 31.67
CA ARG A 352 -9.77 -20.10 32.73
C ARG A 352 -11.16 -19.96 32.13
N ARG A 353 -12.17 -20.62 32.72
CA ARG A 353 -13.58 -20.54 32.30
C ARG A 353 -14.08 -19.11 32.02
N ARG A 354 -13.70 -18.12 32.85
CA ARG A 354 -14.08 -16.70 32.65
C ARG A 354 -13.63 -16.10 31.32
N TYR A 355 -12.61 -16.67 30.69
CA TYR A 355 -12.07 -16.25 29.40
C TYR A 355 -12.48 -17.19 28.26
N GLY A 356 -13.36 -18.17 28.50
CA GLY A 356 -13.75 -19.16 27.51
C GLY A 356 -14.34 -18.53 26.24
N ARG A 357 -15.21 -17.52 26.37
CA ARG A 357 -15.75 -16.81 25.20
C ARG A 357 -14.69 -16.00 24.45
N ILE A 358 -13.69 -15.44 25.13
CA ILE A 358 -12.57 -14.73 24.48
C ILE A 358 -11.71 -15.74 23.70
N ALA A 359 -11.46 -16.91 24.28
CA ALA A 359 -10.75 -17.98 23.59
C ALA A 359 -11.51 -18.47 22.34
N TRP A 360 -12.83 -18.63 22.44
CA TRP A 360 -13.67 -18.96 21.27
C TRP A 360 -13.64 -17.87 20.19
N ALA A 361 -13.66 -16.59 20.58
CA ALA A 361 -13.52 -15.49 19.63
C ALA A 361 -12.15 -15.54 18.92
N ALA A 362 -11.08 -15.84 19.66
CA ALA A 362 -9.74 -15.99 19.11
C ALA A 362 -9.64 -17.21 18.15
N VAL A 363 -10.20 -18.36 18.53
CA VAL A 363 -10.28 -19.55 17.67
C VAL A 363 -11.06 -19.26 16.40
N ALA A 364 -12.24 -18.63 16.50
CA ALA A 364 -13.05 -18.27 15.34
C ALA A 364 -12.31 -17.30 14.42
N THR A 365 -11.59 -16.33 14.99
CA THR A 365 -10.79 -15.35 14.24
C THR A 365 -9.65 -16.04 13.47
N SER A 366 -8.85 -16.88 14.14
CA SER A 366 -7.79 -17.64 13.46
C SER A 366 -8.34 -18.62 12.44
N ALA A 367 -9.48 -19.27 12.72
CA ALA A 367 -10.10 -20.22 11.80
C ALA A 367 -10.54 -19.56 10.49
N ILE A 368 -11.19 -18.38 10.54
CA ILE A 368 -11.53 -17.62 9.33
C ILE A 368 -10.27 -17.24 8.55
N GLY A 369 -9.23 -16.78 9.26
CA GLY A 369 -7.93 -16.49 8.65
C GLY A 369 -7.36 -17.70 7.90
N ILE A 370 -7.32 -18.88 8.54
CA ILE A 370 -6.80 -20.12 7.96
C ILE A 370 -7.65 -20.57 6.77
N ILE A 371 -8.98 -20.58 6.90
CA ILE A 371 -9.89 -21.01 5.85
C ILE A 371 -9.70 -20.18 4.58
N LEU A 372 -9.60 -18.86 4.72
CA LEU A 372 -9.48 -17.94 3.57
C LEU A 372 -8.06 -17.87 3.00
N LEU A 373 -7.03 -17.98 3.85
CA LEU A 373 -5.63 -17.96 3.40
C LEU A 373 -5.22 -19.28 2.74
N VAL A 374 -5.54 -20.42 3.35
CA VAL A 374 -5.19 -21.77 2.86
C VAL A 374 -6.21 -22.29 1.85
N ARG A 375 -7.40 -21.68 1.78
CA ARG A 375 -8.47 -22.03 0.82
C ARG A 375 -9.01 -23.45 1.07
N ILE A 376 -9.51 -23.67 2.30
CA ILE A 376 -9.99 -24.99 2.79
C ILE A 376 -11.45 -25.24 2.33
N PRO A 377 -11.71 -26.22 1.43
CA PRO A 377 -13.05 -26.56 0.99
C PRO A 377 -13.84 -27.38 2.03
N PRO A 378 -15.19 -27.30 2.04
CA PRO A 378 -16.03 -26.43 1.22
C PRO A 378 -16.21 -25.01 1.79
N LEU A 379 -15.61 -24.72 2.94
CA LEU A 379 -15.87 -23.49 3.70
C LEU A 379 -15.39 -22.23 2.97
N ASP A 380 -14.23 -22.29 2.33
CA ASP A 380 -13.70 -21.19 1.53
C ASP A 380 -14.62 -20.83 0.36
N ALA A 381 -15.18 -21.84 -0.31
CA ALA A 381 -16.09 -21.69 -1.44
C ALA A 381 -17.43 -21.07 -1.02
N LEU A 382 -17.89 -21.29 0.21
CA LEU A 382 -19.06 -20.63 0.77
C LEU A 382 -18.77 -19.16 1.10
N LEU A 383 -17.63 -18.88 1.74
CA LEU A 383 -17.26 -17.53 2.14
C LEU A 383 -17.03 -16.62 0.93
N VAL A 384 -16.38 -17.14 -0.12
CA VAL A 384 -16.13 -16.39 -1.36
C VAL A 384 -17.40 -16.13 -2.17
N ARG A 385 -18.54 -16.74 -1.85
CA ARG A 385 -19.83 -16.38 -2.48
C ARG A 385 -20.47 -15.12 -1.89
N ILE A 386 -19.94 -14.60 -0.78
CA ILE A 386 -20.49 -13.44 -0.07
C ILE A 386 -19.76 -12.19 -0.56
N PRO A 387 -20.40 -11.28 -1.32
CA PRO A 387 -19.77 -10.01 -1.67
C PRO A 387 -19.44 -9.18 -0.42
N PRO A 388 -18.29 -8.48 -0.37
CA PRO A 388 -17.26 -8.37 -1.42
C PRO A 388 -16.11 -9.39 -1.33
N LEU A 389 -16.24 -10.47 -0.53
CA LEU A 389 -15.16 -11.46 -0.35
C LEU A 389 -14.76 -12.16 -1.66
N ASP A 390 -15.66 -12.18 -2.64
CA ASP A 390 -15.43 -12.67 -4.00
C ASP A 390 -14.34 -11.89 -4.75
N GLN A 391 -14.15 -10.60 -4.40
CA GLN A 391 -13.22 -9.69 -5.07
C GLN A 391 -12.05 -9.24 -4.19
N MET A 392 -12.08 -9.53 -2.88
CA MET A 392 -11.02 -9.14 -1.95
C MET A 392 -9.74 -9.96 -2.14
N THR A 393 -8.60 -9.37 -1.80
CA THR A 393 -7.30 -10.06 -1.73
C THR A 393 -7.26 -11.01 -0.52
N LEU A 394 -7.69 -12.26 -0.68
CA LEU A 394 -7.80 -13.24 0.41
C LEU A 394 -6.55 -13.44 1.28
N PRO A 395 -5.30 -13.38 0.73
CA PRO A 395 -4.10 -13.45 1.56
C PRO A 395 -4.05 -12.46 2.73
N ARG A 396 -4.76 -11.32 2.64
CA ARG A 396 -4.81 -10.32 3.72
C ARG A 396 -5.49 -10.83 4.98
N PHE A 397 -6.34 -11.86 4.90
CA PHE A 397 -6.94 -12.52 6.07
C PHE A 397 -5.89 -13.23 6.95
N GLY A 398 -4.67 -13.44 6.42
CA GLY A 398 -3.54 -13.96 7.17
C GLY A 398 -3.26 -13.21 8.48
N VAL A 399 -3.61 -11.92 8.59
CA VAL A 399 -3.48 -11.12 9.83
C VAL A 399 -4.25 -11.68 11.03
N LEU A 400 -5.36 -12.39 10.77
CA LEU A 400 -6.25 -12.91 11.80
C LEU A 400 -5.66 -14.14 12.50
N ILE A 401 -4.85 -14.92 11.78
CA ILE A 401 -4.20 -16.13 12.28
C ILE A 401 -3.29 -15.80 13.46
N PRO A 402 -2.26 -14.94 13.32
CA PRO A 402 -1.36 -14.64 14.40
C PRO A 402 -2.06 -13.94 15.55
N TRP A 403 -3.02 -13.03 15.28
CA TRP A 403 -3.76 -12.37 16.35
C TRP A 403 -4.49 -13.35 17.26
N GLY A 404 -5.28 -14.28 16.70
CA GLY A 404 -6.01 -15.25 17.51
C GLY A 404 -5.07 -16.22 18.26
N LEU A 405 -3.96 -16.64 17.63
CA LEU A 405 -2.95 -17.48 18.29
C LEU A 405 -2.26 -16.75 19.45
N VAL A 406 -1.94 -15.46 19.30
CA VAL A 406 -1.37 -14.62 20.36
C VAL A 406 -2.33 -14.47 21.53
N VAL A 407 -3.62 -14.25 21.26
CA VAL A 407 -4.65 -14.20 22.31
C VAL A 407 -4.73 -15.54 23.05
N LEU A 408 -4.74 -16.67 22.34
CA LEU A 408 -4.77 -18.00 22.96
C LEU A 408 -3.51 -18.28 23.79
N ALA A 409 -2.33 -17.93 23.29
CA ALA A 409 -1.06 -18.05 23.99
C ALA A 409 -1.06 -17.23 25.30
N ALA A 410 -1.51 -15.97 25.26
CA ALA A 410 -1.60 -15.12 26.44
C ALA A 410 -2.57 -15.68 27.50
N LEU A 411 -3.74 -16.18 27.07
CA LEU A 411 -4.72 -16.80 27.97
C LEU A 411 -4.22 -18.11 28.58
N ALA A 412 -3.58 -18.97 27.78
CA ALA A 412 -3.00 -20.23 28.23
C ALA A 412 -1.84 -19.99 29.22
N LEU A 413 -0.98 -19.01 28.94
CA LEU A 413 0.11 -18.60 29.82
C LEU A 413 -0.42 -18.00 31.14
N ASP A 414 -1.47 -17.17 31.15
CA ASP A 414 -2.11 -16.71 32.40
C ASP A 414 -2.65 -17.89 33.22
N GLY A 415 -3.24 -18.89 32.55
CA GLY A 415 -3.68 -20.15 33.17
C GLY A 415 -2.53 -20.89 33.84
N ALA A 416 -1.44 -21.12 33.10
CA ALA A 416 -0.24 -21.79 33.60
C ALA A 416 0.33 -21.06 34.82
N LEU A 417 0.52 -19.73 34.72
CA LEU A 417 1.04 -18.90 35.81
C LEU A 417 0.20 -19.05 37.10
N ARG A 418 -1.11 -19.29 36.98
CA ARG A 418 -2.04 -19.51 38.10
C ARG A 418 -2.14 -20.97 38.53
N GLY A 419 -1.18 -21.82 38.16
CA GLY A 419 -1.09 -23.22 38.58
C GLY A 419 -1.80 -24.21 37.68
N ARG A 420 -2.49 -23.77 36.60
CA ARG A 420 -3.23 -24.67 35.70
C ARG A 420 -2.37 -25.12 34.53
N ILE A 421 -1.19 -25.66 34.83
CA ILE A 421 -0.28 -26.17 33.80
C ILE A 421 -0.86 -27.43 33.15
N ARG A 422 -0.67 -27.61 31.84
CA ARG A 422 -1.03 -28.86 31.16
C ARG A 422 0.07 -29.91 31.35
N SER A 423 -0.28 -31.18 31.13
CA SER A 423 0.69 -32.29 31.16
C SER A 423 1.83 -32.06 30.17
N LEU A 424 3.00 -32.67 30.45
CA LEU A 424 4.15 -32.52 29.57
C LEU A 424 3.86 -33.01 28.15
N GLY A 425 3.13 -34.12 27.99
CA GLY A 425 2.73 -34.63 26.67
C GLY A 425 2.00 -33.59 25.81
N VAL A 426 1.02 -32.88 26.39
CA VAL A 426 0.30 -31.81 25.67
C VAL A 426 1.21 -30.63 25.34
N ARG A 427 2.15 -30.29 26.26
CA ARG A 427 3.11 -29.20 26.04
C ARG A 427 4.14 -29.50 24.96
N LEU A 428 4.43 -30.77 24.69
CA LEU A 428 5.37 -31.19 23.64
C LEU A 428 4.73 -31.23 22.24
N VAL A 429 3.39 -31.27 22.14
CA VAL A 429 2.68 -31.34 20.84
C VAL A 429 3.08 -30.21 19.87
N PRO A 430 3.11 -28.93 20.26
CA PRO A 430 3.52 -27.86 19.34
C PRO A 430 4.95 -28.04 18.83
N ALA A 431 5.89 -28.42 19.72
CA ALA A 431 7.27 -28.65 19.34
C ALA A 431 7.43 -29.83 18.36
N ALA A 432 6.67 -30.91 18.57
CA ALA A 432 6.63 -32.04 17.64
C ALA A 432 6.07 -31.63 16.27
N ILE A 433 4.97 -30.86 16.23
CA ILE A 433 4.38 -30.36 14.98
C ILE A 433 5.37 -29.45 14.24
N ILE A 434 5.96 -28.48 14.93
CA ILE A 434 6.95 -27.54 14.37
C ILE A 434 8.15 -28.32 13.85
N GLY A 435 8.67 -29.29 14.61
CA GLY A 435 9.79 -30.14 14.19
C GLY A 435 9.49 -30.97 12.94
N ILE A 436 8.32 -31.62 12.89
CA ILE A 436 7.88 -32.37 11.70
C ILE A 436 7.76 -31.44 10.51
N VAL A 437 7.08 -30.30 10.65
CA VAL A 437 6.90 -29.32 9.57
C VAL A 437 8.25 -28.82 9.06
N ALA A 438 9.17 -28.46 9.98
CA ALA A 438 10.52 -28.02 9.67
C ALA A 438 11.32 -29.08 8.90
N LEU A 439 11.19 -30.37 9.23
CA LEU A 439 11.83 -31.43 8.44
C LEU A 439 11.24 -31.53 7.03
N THR A 440 9.93 -31.35 6.88
CA THR A 440 9.31 -31.43 5.56
C THR A 440 9.72 -30.29 4.61
N THR A 441 10.21 -29.16 5.14
CA THR A 441 10.56 -27.99 4.32
C THR A 441 11.93 -28.11 3.64
N ALA A 442 12.63 -29.22 3.86
CA ALA A 442 13.97 -29.47 3.34
C ALA A 442 14.93 -28.29 3.62
N PRO A 443 15.10 -27.93 4.92
CA PRO A 443 15.79 -26.70 5.33
C PRO A 443 17.25 -26.66 4.89
N TRP A 444 17.88 -27.80 4.61
CA TRP A 444 19.23 -27.89 4.05
C TRP A 444 19.41 -27.20 2.70
N HIS A 445 18.32 -26.84 2.01
CA HIS A 445 18.34 -26.01 0.80
C HIS A 445 18.13 -24.51 1.09
N LEU A 446 18.21 -24.07 2.33
CA LEU A 446 18.13 -22.67 2.75
C LEU A 446 19.52 -22.14 3.11
N GLN A 447 19.68 -20.82 3.18
CA GLN A 447 20.91 -20.22 3.70
C GLN A 447 21.10 -20.58 5.19
N PRO A 448 22.35 -20.68 5.68
CA PRO A 448 22.63 -21.06 7.08
C PRO A 448 21.89 -20.20 8.11
N SER A 449 21.71 -18.91 7.83
CA SER A 449 20.96 -17.99 8.70
C SER A 449 19.45 -18.30 8.73
N SER A 450 18.86 -18.71 7.61
CA SER A 450 17.47 -19.16 7.55
C SER A 450 17.28 -20.52 8.26
N ILE A 451 18.25 -21.44 8.12
CA ILE A 451 18.28 -22.70 8.86
C ILE A 451 18.32 -22.43 10.38
N ALA A 452 19.18 -21.51 10.82
CA ALA A 452 19.27 -21.14 12.22
C ALA A 452 17.92 -20.64 12.77
N LEU A 453 17.17 -19.82 12.01
CA LEU A 453 15.83 -19.36 12.42
C LEU A 453 14.80 -20.49 12.54
N VAL A 454 14.85 -21.47 11.64
CA VAL A 454 14.02 -22.68 11.72
C VAL A 454 14.37 -23.48 12.98
N ILE A 455 15.66 -23.72 13.22
CA ILE A 455 16.14 -24.44 14.40
C ILE A 455 15.74 -23.70 15.68
N PHE A 456 15.92 -22.37 15.73
CA PHE A 456 15.51 -21.56 16.89
C PHE A 456 14.00 -21.65 17.17
N SER A 457 13.17 -21.75 16.13
CA SER A 457 11.72 -21.95 16.32
C SER A 457 11.41 -23.30 16.99
N VAL A 458 12.09 -24.38 16.57
CA VAL A 458 11.95 -25.71 17.16
C VAL A 458 12.48 -25.74 18.60
N ILE A 459 13.69 -25.21 18.82
CA ILE A 459 14.33 -25.14 20.14
C ILE A 459 13.50 -24.28 21.09
N GLY A 460 13.00 -23.13 20.63
CA GLY A 460 12.15 -22.24 21.42
C GLY A 460 10.86 -22.94 21.86
N ALA A 461 10.21 -23.68 20.94
CA ALA A 461 9.03 -24.47 21.27
C ALA A 461 9.32 -25.57 22.30
N LEU A 462 10.44 -26.30 22.15
CA LEU A 462 10.89 -27.30 23.11
C LEU A 462 11.20 -26.67 24.47
N ALA A 463 11.93 -25.56 24.50
CA ALA A 463 12.32 -24.86 25.73
C ALA A 463 11.09 -24.43 26.54
N VAL A 464 10.04 -23.90 25.89
CA VAL A 464 8.78 -23.55 26.55
C VAL A 464 8.12 -24.76 27.21
N ALA A 465 8.16 -25.93 26.56
CA ALA A 465 7.56 -27.15 27.11
C ALA A 465 8.19 -27.58 28.45
N PHE A 466 9.48 -27.30 28.67
CA PHE A 466 10.20 -27.63 29.90
C PHE A 466 10.39 -26.44 30.86
N LEU A 467 9.91 -25.25 30.48
CA LEU A 467 10.23 -24.02 31.20
C LEU A 467 9.64 -23.97 32.62
N GLN A 468 10.51 -24.03 33.62
CA GLN A 468 10.16 -23.86 35.03
C GLN A 468 10.04 -22.37 35.41
N ARG A 469 11.02 -21.55 35.02
CA ARG A 469 11.08 -20.11 35.32
C ARG A 469 10.30 -19.29 34.28
N ARG A 470 8.99 -19.13 34.48
CA ARG A 470 8.12 -18.45 33.51
C ARG A 470 8.32 -16.93 33.40
N ALA A 471 9.11 -16.32 34.30
CA ALA A 471 9.42 -14.89 34.25
C ALA A 471 10.17 -14.48 32.98
N VAL A 472 10.91 -15.40 32.35
CA VAL A 472 11.70 -15.13 31.13
C VAL A 472 10.89 -15.21 29.84
N VAL A 473 9.63 -15.67 29.89
CA VAL A 473 8.82 -15.89 28.67
C VAL A 473 8.71 -14.65 27.78
N PRO A 474 8.46 -13.43 28.29
CA PRO A 474 8.42 -12.24 27.43
C PRO A 474 9.74 -11.99 26.70
N LEU A 475 10.89 -12.27 27.34
CA LEU A 475 12.21 -12.13 26.73
C LEU A 475 12.47 -13.22 25.68
N LEU A 476 12.01 -14.46 25.90
CA LEU A 476 12.10 -15.53 24.90
C LEU A 476 11.28 -15.21 23.65
N VAL A 477 10.05 -14.72 23.84
CA VAL A 477 9.20 -14.25 22.74
C VAL A 477 9.85 -13.07 22.01
N ALA A 478 10.35 -12.08 22.76
CA ALA A 478 11.03 -10.92 22.19
C ALA A 478 12.27 -11.34 21.38
N GLY A 479 13.09 -12.24 21.92
CA GLY A 479 14.31 -12.71 21.28
C GLY A 479 14.05 -13.49 20.00
N GLU A 480 13.10 -14.43 20.00
CA GLU A 480 12.74 -15.19 18.79
C GLU A 480 12.21 -14.25 17.70
N LEU A 481 11.27 -13.37 18.04
CA LEU A 481 10.66 -12.47 17.06
C LEU A 481 11.63 -11.38 16.58
N ALA A 482 12.52 -10.91 17.44
CA ALA A 482 13.62 -10.03 17.05
C ALA A 482 14.52 -10.70 15.99
N LEU A 483 14.91 -11.96 16.21
CA LEU A 483 15.72 -12.71 15.26
C LEU A 483 15.00 -12.93 13.92
N LEU A 484 13.69 -13.24 13.97
CA LEU A 484 12.87 -13.38 12.76
C LEU A 484 12.69 -12.06 12.00
N ALA A 485 12.76 -10.91 12.69
CA ALA A 485 12.63 -9.60 12.09
C ALA A 485 13.91 -9.10 11.39
N LEU A 486 15.08 -9.62 11.75
CA LEU A 486 16.37 -9.20 11.20
C LEU A 486 16.46 -9.43 9.69
N GLY A 487 16.65 -8.35 8.95
CA GLY A 487 16.80 -8.33 7.48
C GLY A 487 15.48 -8.33 6.72
N ILE A 488 14.33 -8.42 7.39
CA ILE A 488 13.03 -8.39 6.69
C ILE A 488 12.79 -7.02 6.05
N ASN A 489 13.03 -5.95 6.81
CA ASN A 489 12.99 -4.57 6.32
C ASN A 489 14.42 -4.11 6.05
N PRO A 490 14.79 -3.85 4.79
CA PRO A 490 16.16 -3.54 4.41
C PRO A 490 16.55 -2.13 4.83
N VAL A 491 17.84 -1.96 5.10
CA VAL A 491 18.44 -0.64 5.32
C VAL A 491 19.00 -0.08 4.01
N ALA A 492 18.69 1.18 3.72
CA ALA A 492 19.36 1.96 2.69
C ALA A 492 20.29 2.99 3.31
N HIS A 493 21.53 3.04 2.82
CA HIS A 493 22.47 4.08 3.20
C HIS A 493 21.94 5.46 2.78
N SER A 494 22.33 6.50 3.53
CA SER A 494 21.80 7.85 3.31
C SER A 494 22.11 8.44 1.92
N THR A 495 23.24 8.05 1.31
CA THR A 495 23.66 8.44 -0.05
C THR A 495 22.84 7.76 -1.14
N ASP A 496 22.25 6.59 -0.83
CA ASP A 496 21.63 5.71 -1.82
C ASP A 496 20.11 5.84 -1.85
N ARG A 497 19.54 6.74 -1.03
CA ARG A 497 18.09 6.94 -0.88
C ARG A 497 17.39 7.21 -2.21
N LEU A 498 18.06 7.95 -3.08
CA LEU A 498 17.57 8.34 -4.39
C LEU A 498 18.77 8.46 -5.34
N PRO A 499 19.25 7.33 -5.92
CA PRO A 499 20.44 7.32 -6.75
C PRO A 499 20.24 8.17 -8.02
N LYS A 500 21.27 8.88 -8.46
CA LYS A 500 21.21 9.76 -9.64
C LYS A 500 22.18 9.28 -10.72
N PRO A 501 21.81 8.28 -11.54
CA PRO A 501 22.63 7.88 -12.67
C PRO A 501 22.70 8.99 -13.73
N ALA A 502 23.75 8.98 -14.56
CA ALA A 502 24.01 10.02 -15.56
C ALA A 502 22.83 10.27 -16.52
N LEU A 503 22.13 9.20 -16.93
CA LEU A 503 20.92 9.31 -17.75
C LEU A 503 19.83 10.17 -17.08
N ILE A 504 19.63 10.05 -15.76
CA ILE A 504 18.64 10.86 -15.03
C ILE A 504 19.09 12.31 -14.95
N GLU A 505 20.37 12.58 -14.64
CA GLU A 505 20.92 13.93 -14.61
C GLU A 505 20.77 14.62 -15.97
N ARG A 506 21.04 13.89 -17.06
CA ARG A 506 20.88 14.40 -18.42
C ARG A 506 19.42 14.69 -18.76
N LEU A 507 18.47 13.83 -18.36
CA LEU A 507 17.04 14.10 -18.52
C LEU A 507 16.61 15.36 -17.76
N GLN A 508 17.08 15.57 -16.53
CA GLN A 508 16.78 16.79 -15.76
C GLN A 508 17.33 18.04 -16.46
N ALA A 509 18.55 17.99 -16.99
CA ALA A 509 19.12 19.11 -17.73
C ALA A 509 18.32 19.44 -19.01
N LEU A 510 17.85 18.41 -19.72
CA LEU A 510 17.02 18.58 -20.92
C LEU A 510 15.64 19.17 -20.57
N ASP A 511 14.95 18.63 -19.56
CA ASP A 511 13.65 19.14 -19.09
C ASP A 511 13.74 20.59 -18.58
N GLN A 512 14.87 21.00 -18.01
CA GLN A 512 15.10 22.41 -17.65
C GLN A 512 15.22 23.33 -18.87
N GLN A 513 15.76 22.84 -19.99
CA GLN A 513 15.92 23.62 -21.23
C GLN A 513 14.62 23.71 -22.01
N GLN A 514 13.93 22.57 -22.16
CA GLN A 514 12.64 22.49 -22.86
C GLN A 514 11.71 21.58 -22.04
N PRO A 515 10.90 22.16 -21.13
CA PRO A 515 10.06 21.39 -20.24
C PRO A 515 9.10 20.47 -20.99
N GLY A 516 9.12 19.19 -20.63
CA GLY A 516 8.28 18.18 -21.25
C GLY A 516 8.01 17.01 -20.32
N ARG A 517 7.07 16.16 -20.70
CA ARG A 517 6.88 14.87 -20.06
C ARG A 517 7.85 13.85 -20.62
N ILE A 518 8.06 12.81 -19.84
CA ILE A 518 8.91 11.68 -20.16
C ILE A 518 8.07 10.41 -20.25
N ILE A 519 8.48 9.52 -21.15
CA ILE A 519 8.05 8.13 -21.18
C ILE A 519 9.27 7.21 -21.18
N GLY A 520 9.15 6.06 -20.53
CA GLY A 520 10.13 4.98 -20.61
C GLY A 520 9.56 3.79 -21.37
N MET A 521 10.36 3.27 -22.30
CA MET A 521 9.98 2.23 -23.26
C MET A 521 10.53 0.87 -22.88
N ALA A 522 9.79 -0.20 -23.18
CA ALA A 522 10.22 -1.59 -22.97
C ALA A 522 10.79 -1.87 -21.56
N GLY A 523 10.21 -1.24 -20.53
CA GLY A 523 10.62 -1.38 -19.13
C GLY A 523 11.89 -0.62 -18.75
N ALA A 524 12.41 0.28 -19.59
CA ALA A 524 13.36 1.29 -19.15
C ALA A 524 12.63 2.37 -18.34
N LEU A 525 13.30 2.88 -17.29
CA LEU A 525 12.81 3.87 -16.34
C LEU A 525 11.41 3.48 -15.81
N PRO A 526 11.29 2.75 -14.69
CA PRO A 526 10.00 2.35 -14.14
C PRO A 526 9.02 3.53 -14.02
N SER A 527 7.74 3.29 -14.31
CA SER A 527 6.66 4.27 -14.15
C SER A 527 6.61 4.85 -12.73
N ASN A 528 6.11 6.08 -12.60
CA ASN A 528 6.06 6.88 -11.37
C ASN A 528 7.44 7.33 -10.83
N LEU A 529 8.51 6.58 -11.11
CA LEU A 529 9.83 6.83 -10.51
C LEU A 529 10.46 8.14 -11.01
N ALA A 530 10.21 8.53 -12.26
CA ALA A 530 10.70 9.79 -12.82
C ALA A 530 10.29 11.01 -11.97
N MET A 531 9.07 10.99 -11.41
CA MET A 531 8.57 12.06 -10.54
C MET A 531 9.42 12.29 -9.29
N ARG A 532 10.06 11.25 -8.76
CA ARG A 532 10.98 11.36 -7.62
C ARG A 532 12.12 12.33 -7.96
N TYR A 533 12.54 12.38 -9.22
CA TYR A 533 13.55 13.29 -9.74
C TYR A 533 12.99 14.63 -10.25
N GLY A 534 11.71 14.92 -10.00
CA GLY A 534 11.05 16.15 -10.47
C GLY A 534 10.61 16.10 -11.93
N LEU A 535 10.84 14.98 -12.62
CA LEU A 535 10.47 14.76 -14.02
C LEU A 535 9.00 14.32 -14.13
N ARG A 536 8.25 14.87 -15.08
CA ARG A 536 6.83 14.51 -15.27
C ARG A 536 6.71 13.24 -16.12
N ASP A 537 6.17 12.16 -15.57
CA ASP A 537 5.94 10.90 -16.31
C ASP A 537 4.51 10.90 -16.90
N LEU A 538 4.38 10.64 -18.20
CA LEU A 538 3.05 10.41 -18.78
C LEU A 538 2.47 9.07 -18.28
N ARG A 539 3.31 8.09 -17.95
CA ARG A 539 2.86 6.78 -17.48
C ARG A 539 2.46 6.86 -16.02
N ALA A 540 1.62 5.92 -15.61
CA ALA A 540 1.28 5.72 -14.21
C ALA A 540 1.09 4.25 -13.92
N SER A 541 1.72 3.80 -12.84
CA SER A 541 1.31 2.55 -12.20
C SER A 541 0.32 2.83 -11.10
N ASP A 542 -0.95 2.61 -11.41
CA ASP A 542 -2.10 2.87 -10.56
C ASP A 542 -3.19 1.81 -10.85
N PRO A 543 -3.75 1.15 -9.82
CA PRO A 543 -4.77 0.11 -10.03
C PRO A 543 -6.15 0.65 -10.43
N LEU A 544 -6.40 1.96 -10.33
CA LEU A 544 -7.68 2.62 -10.55
C LEU A 544 -7.67 3.60 -11.74
N ARG A 545 -6.77 3.41 -12.70
CA ARG A 545 -6.67 4.23 -13.92
C ARG A 545 -8.02 4.37 -14.64
N PRO A 546 -8.43 5.58 -15.07
CA PRO A 546 -9.64 5.77 -15.87
C PRO A 546 -9.61 4.91 -17.13
N LYS A 547 -10.78 4.43 -17.58
CA LYS A 547 -10.89 3.60 -18.80
C LYS A 547 -10.24 4.25 -20.02
N SER A 548 -10.47 5.55 -20.21
CA SER A 548 -9.89 6.32 -21.30
C SER A 548 -8.36 6.38 -21.21
N PHE A 549 -7.80 6.64 -20.03
CA PHE A 549 -6.35 6.65 -19.81
C PHE A 549 -5.71 5.28 -20.04
N ALA A 550 -6.34 4.20 -19.55
CA ALA A 550 -5.87 2.84 -19.83
C ALA A 550 -5.94 2.50 -21.33
N ARG A 551 -6.94 3.01 -22.06
CA ARG A 551 -7.04 2.88 -23.52
C ARG A 551 -5.90 3.62 -24.22
N LEU A 552 -5.58 4.84 -23.80
CA LEU A 552 -4.42 5.59 -24.30
C LEU A 552 -3.13 4.80 -24.11
N MET A 553 -2.88 4.27 -22.91
CA MET A 553 -1.69 3.44 -22.66
C MET A 553 -1.68 2.18 -23.55
N GLY A 554 -2.85 1.56 -23.77
CA GLY A 554 -2.99 0.43 -24.70
C GLY A 554 -2.67 0.78 -26.17
N VAL A 555 -3.00 1.99 -26.63
CA VAL A 555 -2.58 2.51 -27.95
C VAL A 555 -1.06 2.67 -28.02
N LEU A 556 -0.41 3.02 -26.90
CA LEU A 556 1.07 3.03 -26.76
C LEU A 556 1.66 1.63 -26.54
N GLY A 557 0.87 0.57 -26.74
CA GLY A 557 1.28 -0.82 -26.65
C GLY A 557 1.27 -1.41 -25.24
N GLU A 558 0.80 -0.69 -24.22
CA GLU A 558 0.77 -1.23 -22.85
C GLU A 558 -0.08 -2.52 -22.77
N PRO A 559 0.41 -3.60 -22.14
CA PRO A 559 -0.40 -4.80 -21.93
C PRO A 559 -1.59 -4.52 -21.00
N LYS A 560 -2.69 -5.27 -21.20
CA LYS A 560 -3.90 -5.18 -20.37
C LYS A 560 -3.65 -5.77 -18.98
N THR A 561 -3.10 -4.96 -18.08
CA THR A 561 -2.88 -5.30 -16.67
C THR A 561 -3.54 -4.27 -15.76
N ILE A 562 -3.78 -4.64 -14.49
CA ILE A 562 -4.40 -3.75 -13.50
C ILE A 562 -3.48 -2.54 -13.21
N LEU A 563 -2.20 -2.79 -12.94
CA LEU A 563 -1.23 -1.77 -12.53
C LEU A 563 -0.53 -1.06 -13.70
N GLY A 564 -0.79 -1.44 -14.94
CA GLY A 564 -0.03 -0.96 -16.10
C GLY A 564 1.23 -1.78 -16.39
N GLY A 565 2.01 -1.36 -17.37
CA GLY A 565 3.13 -2.14 -17.89
C GLY A 565 4.06 -1.35 -18.80
N ALA A 566 4.94 -2.07 -19.49
CA ALA A 566 5.86 -1.49 -20.44
C ALA A 566 5.11 -0.97 -21.68
N LEU A 567 5.49 0.22 -22.15
CA LEU A 567 5.08 0.73 -23.45
C LEU A 567 5.96 0.12 -24.54
N TRP A 568 5.35 -0.16 -25.69
CA TRP A 568 6.02 -0.76 -26.86
C TRP A 568 5.93 0.12 -28.11
N HIS A 569 5.05 1.12 -28.12
CA HIS A 569 4.91 2.09 -29.20
C HIS A 569 4.94 3.52 -28.63
N ALA A 570 5.50 4.46 -29.38
CA ALA A 570 5.53 5.87 -29.00
C ALA A 570 5.40 6.78 -30.25
N PRO A 571 4.23 6.80 -30.91
CA PRO A 571 3.99 7.68 -32.04
C PRO A 571 4.27 9.14 -31.64
N ALA A 572 5.25 9.76 -32.30
CA ALA A 572 5.78 11.07 -31.94
C ALA A 572 4.68 12.15 -31.84
N ASN A 573 3.74 12.17 -32.80
CA ASN A 573 2.64 13.13 -32.87
C ASN A 573 1.70 13.04 -31.65
N LEU A 574 1.22 11.83 -31.30
CA LEU A 574 0.33 11.65 -30.16
C LEU A 574 1.06 11.86 -28.82
N CYS A 575 2.30 11.37 -28.70
CA CYS A 575 3.13 11.64 -27.53
C CYS A 575 3.33 13.15 -27.35
N GLY A 576 3.58 13.86 -28.46
CA GLY A 576 3.71 15.31 -28.52
C GLY A 576 2.45 16.05 -28.07
N ALA A 577 1.28 15.62 -28.53
CA ALA A 577 -0.03 16.11 -28.10
C ALA A 577 -0.32 15.90 -26.61
N TRP A 578 0.35 14.92 -25.98
CA TRP A 578 0.32 14.67 -24.54
C TRP A 578 1.46 15.36 -23.78
N GLY A 579 2.18 16.27 -24.44
CA GLY A 579 3.27 17.05 -23.87
C GLY A 579 4.55 16.24 -23.62
N VAL A 580 4.72 15.07 -24.23
CA VAL A 580 5.92 14.23 -24.06
C VAL A 580 7.04 14.78 -24.93
N GLY A 581 8.04 15.37 -24.28
CA GLY A 581 9.24 15.91 -24.91
C GLY A 581 10.37 14.90 -25.01
N TYR A 582 10.38 13.89 -24.13
CA TYR A 582 11.49 12.94 -24.05
C TYR A 582 11.03 11.49 -23.88
N ALA A 583 11.77 10.57 -24.48
CA ALA A 583 11.60 9.14 -24.30
C ALA A 583 12.92 8.48 -23.89
N VAL A 584 12.84 7.44 -23.07
CA VAL A 584 13.98 6.63 -22.64
C VAL A 584 13.81 5.20 -23.13
N THR A 585 14.81 4.69 -23.84
CA THR A 585 14.86 3.28 -24.28
C THR A 585 16.05 2.56 -23.67
N ARG A 586 16.02 1.23 -23.68
CA ARG A 586 17.22 0.42 -23.42
C ARG A 586 18.28 0.64 -24.52
N PRO A 587 19.57 0.38 -24.25
CA PRO A 587 20.62 0.47 -25.26
C PRO A 587 20.30 -0.37 -26.50
N GLY A 588 20.67 0.14 -27.68
CA GLY A 588 20.49 -0.55 -28.96
C GLY A 588 19.05 -0.58 -29.50
N LYS A 589 18.06 -0.03 -28.79
CA LYS A 589 16.69 0.12 -29.30
C LYS A 589 16.52 1.47 -29.99
N LYS A 590 16.05 1.47 -31.23
CA LYS A 590 15.69 2.68 -31.98
C LYS A 590 14.25 3.09 -31.67
N LEU A 591 13.96 4.39 -31.83
CA LEU A 591 12.62 4.95 -31.70
C LEU A 591 12.30 5.79 -32.94
N GLU A 592 11.36 5.33 -33.77
CA GLU A 592 11.01 5.98 -35.04
C GLU A 592 10.28 7.30 -34.83
N GLY A 593 10.63 8.34 -35.60
CA GLY A 593 10.05 9.68 -35.47
C GLY A 593 10.64 10.51 -34.33
N TRP A 594 11.65 10.01 -33.61
CA TRP A 594 12.33 10.72 -32.52
C TRP A 594 13.81 10.96 -32.84
N HIS A 595 14.39 11.99 -32.24
CA HIS A 595 15.82 12.30 -32.39
C HIS A 595 16.61 11.83 -31.17
N GLN A 596 17.65 11.02 -31.39
CA GLN A 596 18.56 10.62 -30.32
C GLN A 596 19.38 11.83 -29.85
N THR A 597 19.38 12.10 -28.55
CA THR A 597 20.09 13.26 -27.94
C THR A 597 21.20 12.87 -26.98
N TYR A 598 21.12 11.67 -26.40
CA TYR A 598 22.11 11.14 -25.47
C TYR A 598 22.03 9.62 -25.41
N SER A 599 23.15 8.97 -25.10
CA SER A 599 23.21 7.54 -24.82
C SER A 599 24.33 7.25 -23.84
N ASP A 600 24.11 6.27 -22.97
CA ASP A 600 25.13 5.66 -22.11
C ASP A 600 24.91 4.13 -22.04
N ALA A 601 25.54 3.47 -21.06
CA ALA A 601 25.41 2.03 -20.85
C ALA A 601 24.03 1.62 -20.31
N ASP A 602 23.27 2.54 -19.73
CA ASP A 602 21.97 2.29 -19.12
C ASP A 602 20.80 2.56 -20.09
N GLY A 603 20.98 3.44 -21.08
CA GLY A 603 19.95 3.69 -22.07
C GLY A 603 20.24 4.81 -23.07
N ILE A 604 19.20 5.13 -23.84
CA ILE A 604 19.21 6.20 -24.84
C ILE A 604 18.09 7.18 -24.51
N ILE A 605 18.39 8.48 -24.54
CA ILE A 605 17.41 9.56 -24.46
C ILE A 605 17.10 10.05 -25.87
N TRP A 606 15.80 10.15 -26.14
CA TRP A 606 15.25 10.63 -27.39
C TRP A 606 14.45 11.92 -27.14
N SER A 607 14.59 12.94 -27.97
CA SER A 607 13.75 14.13 -27.97
C SER A 607 12.65 14.03 -29.01
N ASN A 608 11.45 14.47 -28.65
CA ASN A 608 10.30 14.51 -29.54
C ASN A 608 10.31 15.78 -30.39
N PRO A 609 10.45 15.70 -31.73
CA PRO A 609 10.32 16.87 -32.59
C PRO A 609 8.90 17.43 -32.63
N GLN A 610 7.90 16.65 -32.20
CA GLN A 610 6.47 16.98 -32.25
C GLN A 610 5.93 17.48 -30.89
N LEU A 611 6.81 17.96 -30.00
CA LEU A 611 6.39 18.43 -28.67
C LEU A 611 5.41 19.61 -28.79
N LEU A 612 4.22 19.45 -28.21
CA LEU A 612 3.20 20.50 -28.14
C LEU A 612 2.96 20.96 -26.70
N PRO A 613 2.47 22.20 -26.50
CA PRO A 613 2.02 22.67 -25.19
C PRO A 613 0.92 21.78 -24.59
N GLU A 614 0.94 21.60 -23.26
CA GLU A 614 -0.07 20.79 -22.56
C GLU A 614 -1.48 21.38 -22.57
N VAL A 615 -1.62 22.69 -22.85
CA VAL A 615 -2.90 23.38 -23.02
C VAL A 615 -2.85 24.12 -24.35
N ARG A 616 -3.83 23.90 -25.21
CA ARG A 616 -3.89 24.44 -26.57
C ARG A 616 -5.33 24.66 -27.00
N VAL A 617 -5.54 25.49 -28.02
CA VAL A 617 -6.86 25.67 -28.64
C VAL A 617 -6.75 25.19 -30.09
N VAL A 618 -7.75 24.44 -30.54
CA VAL A 618 -7.82 23.94 -31.91
C VAL A 618 -9.12 24.25 -32.60
N GLY A 619 -9.02 24.39 -33.91
CA GLY A 619 -10.12 24.71 -34.81
C GLY A 619 -10.63 23.52 -35.60
N HIS A 620 -9.98 22.35 -35.48
CA HIS A 620 -10.36 21.15 -36.23
C HIS A 620 -10.47 19.92 -35.31
N ALA A 621 -11.62 19.28 -35.33
CA ALA A 621 -11.88 18.05 -34.57
C ALA A 621 -11.96 16.86 -35.53
N ILE A 622 -11.17 15.84 -35.26
CA ILE A 622 -11.16 14.60 -36.04
C ILE A 622 -11.89 13.52 -35.25
N PRO A 623 -12.99 12.96 -35.77
CA PRO A 623 -13.67 11.86 -35.11
C PRO A 623 -12.76 10.64 -34.97
N GLU A 624 -12.70 10.11 -33.75
CA GLU A 624 -11.95 8.90 -33.46
C GLU A 624 -12.60 7.68 -34.12
N PRO A 625 -11.85 6.86 -34.89
CA PRO A 625 -12.39 5.63 -35.45
C PRO A 625 -12.68 4.61 -34.34
N GLU A 626 -13.82 3.93 -34.47
CA GLU A 626 -14.21 2.88 -33.51
C GLU A 626 -13.22 1.69 -33.51
N ASN A 627 -12.59 1.41 -34.65
CA ASN A 627 -11.65 0.30 -34.80
C ASN A 627 -10.26 0.68 -34.23
N PRO A 628 -9.75 -0.04 -33.20
CA PRO A 628 -8.45 0.27 -32.58
C PRO A 628 -7.26 0.18 -33.53
N LEU A 629 -7.27 -0.71 -34.52
CA LEU A 629 -6.19 -0.82 -35.50
C LEU A 629 -6.17 0.40 -36.43
N LYS A 630 -7.35 0.84 -36.88
CA LYS A 630 -7.48 2.08 -37.67
C LYS A 630 -7.01 3.29 -36.86
N LEU A 631 -7.32 3.33 -35.57
CA LEU A 631 -6.86 4.41 -34.68
C LEU A 631 -5.33 4.49 -34.66
N VAL A 632 -4.65 3.36 -34.42
CA VAL A 632 -3.18 3.31 -34.36
C VAL A 632 -2.55 3.81 -35.66
N THR A 633 -3.04 3.37 -36.82
CA THR A 633 -2.53 3.83 -38.13
C THR A 633 -2.84 5.31 -38.39
N MET A 634 -4.04 5.77 -38.02
CA MET A 634 -4.47 7.14 -38.27
C MET A 634 -3.67 8.16 -37.45
N ILE A 635 -3.32 7.84 -36.20
CA ILE A 635 -2.61 8.73 -35.28
C ILE A 635 -1.31 9.30 -35.87
N GLU A 636 -0.58 8.52 -36.67
CA GLU A 636 0.68 8.96 -37.28
C GLU A 636 0.48 10.04 -38.35
N SER A 637 -0.72 10.12 -38.94
CA SER A 637 -1.08 11.11 -39.95
C SER A 637 -1.76 12.36 -39.40
N VAL A 638 -2.15 12.36 -38.12
CA VAL A 638 -2.87 13.47 -37.50
C VAL A 638 -1.88 14.57 -37.11
N ASP A 639 -2.15 15.78 -37.59
CA ASP A 639 -1.50 17.00 -37.14
C ASP A 639 -2.18 17.53 -35.86
N PHE A 640 -1.64 17.14 -34.71
CA PHE A 640 -2.18 17.55 -33.43
C PHE A 640 -1.90 19.01 -33.06
N GLU A 641 -1.12 19.77 -33.84
CA GLU A 641 -0.91 21.20 -33.60
C GLU A 641 -2.23 21.95 -33.82
N PHE A 642 -2.89 21.69 -34.95
CA PHE A 642 -4.13 22.34 -35.35
C PHE A 642 -5.39 21.48 -35.14
N SER A 643 -5.22 20.20 -34.78
CA SER A 643 -6.35 19.29 -34.59
C SER A 643 -6.32 18.47 -33.30
N THR A 644 -7.42 17.78 -33.04
CA THR A 644 -7.55 16.85 -31.91
C THR A 644 -8.50 15.71 -32.23
N LEU A 645 -8.25 14.54 -31.64
CA LEU A 645 -9.16 13.41 -31.73
C LEU A 645 -10.30 13.57 -30.73
N VAL A 646 -11.54 13.42 -31.18
CA VAL A 646 -12.75 13.50 -30.35
C VAL A 646 -13.67 12.30 -30.57
N PRO A 647 -14.53 11.93 -29.61
CA PRO A 647 -15.57 10.94 -29.82
C PRO A 647 -16.48 11.30 -31.01
N ILE A 648 -16.97 10.27 -31.71
CA ILE A 648 -17.99 10.43 -32.76
C ILE A 648 -19.23 11.12 -32.16
N GLY A 649 -19.79 12.09 -32.89
CA GLY A 649 -20.94 12.88 -32.44
C GLY A 649 -20.57 14.16 -31.67
N THR A 650 -19.28 14.40 -31.41
CA THR A 650 -18.81 15.71 -30.92
C THR A 650 -19.14 16.80 -31.96
N PRO A 651 -19.70 17.96 -31.56
CA PRO A 651 -20.00 19.06 -32.48
C PRO A 651 -18.78 19.46 -33.32
N GLN A 652 -19.02 19.78 -34.58
CA GLN A 652 -17.96 20.27 -35.47
C GLN A 652 -17.46 21.63 -34.98
N ILE A 653 -16.14 21.79 -35.03
CA ILE A 653 -15.43 23.03 -34.77
C ILE A 653 -14.76 23.48 -36.07
N SER A 654 -14.65 24.79 -36.27
CA SER A 654 -14.18 25.35 -37.55
C SER A 654 -13.46 26.69 -37.41
N ALA A 655 -13.00 27.04 -36.19
CA ALA A 655 -12.22 28.25 -35.99
C ALA A 655 -10.93 28.21 -36.81
N THR A 656 -10.56 29.34 -37.41
CA THR A 656 -9.31 29.48 -38.16
C THR A 656 -8.31 30.39 -37.46
N THR A 657 -8.81 31.34 -36.65
CA THR A 657 -7.99 32.19 -35.78
C THR A 657 -8.37 31.94 -34.34
N MET A 658 -7.37 31.64 -33.51
CA MET A 658 -7.54 31.34 -32.09
C MET A 658 -6.42 32.00 -31.28
N VAL A 659 -6.77 32.60 -30.16
CA VAL A 659 -5.83 33.15 -29.19
C VAL A 659 -6.14 32.52 -27.83
N LEU A 660 -5.09 32.09 -27.13
CA LEU A 660 -5.18 31.50 -25.80
C LEU A 660 -4.34 32.34 -24.83
N GLU A 661 -5.00 32.93 -23.84
CA GLU A 661 -4.35 33.59 -22.71
C GLU A 661 -4.49 32.70 -21.47
N LEU A 662 -3.37 32.14 -20.99
CA LEU A 662 -3.39 31.31 -19.79
C LEU A 662 -3.38 32.19 -18.53
N GLY A 663 -4.37 31.98 -17.67
CA GLY A 663 -4.45 32.55 -16.33
C GLY A 663 -3.79 31.65 -15.29
N ARG A 664 -4.46 31.50 -14.14
CA ARG A 664 -3.95 30.68 -13.04
C ARG A 664 -3.99 29.19 -13.41
N ARG A 665 -2.88 28.49 -13.16
CA ARG A 665 -2.80 27.03 -13.31
C ARG A 665 -2.26 26.36 -12.06
N THR A 666 -2.99 25.37 -11.58
CA THR A 666 -2.57 24.43 -10.52
C THR A 666 -2.84 23.00 -11.00
N SER A 667 -2.55 21.98 -10.19
CA SER A 667 -2.88 20.59 -10.53
C SER A 667 -4.38 20.30 -10.60
N SER A 668 -5.22 21.14 -9.98
CA SER A 668 -6.67 20.92 -9.85
C SER A 668 -7.51 22.07 -10.37
N ARG A 669 -6.89 23.09 -10.98
CA ARG A 669 -7.57 24.26 -11.53
C ARG A 669 -6.81 24.87 -12.70
N LEU A 670 -7.53 25.25 -13.76
CA LEU A 670 -7.03 26.03 -14.88
C LEU A 670 -8.01 27.18 -15.14
N GLU A 671 -7.49 28.39 -15.22
CA GLU A 671 -8.18 29.57 -15.74
C GLU A 671 -7.52 29.96 -17.07
N ALA A 672 -8.33 30.24 -18.08
CA ALA A 672 -7.85 30.66 -19.40
C ALA A 672 -8.86 31.57 -20.07
N VAL A 673 -8.40 32.47 -20.93
CA VAL A 673 -9.26 33.23 -21.85
C VAL A 673 -8.98 32.73 -23.27
N VAL A 674 -10.04 32.42 -23.99
CA VAL A 674 -9.95 31.95 -25.38
C VAL A 674 -10.73 32.91 -26.26
N GLU A 675 -10.09 33.35 -27.34
CA GLU A 675 -10.73 34.16 -28.38
C GLU A 675 -10.64 33.43 -29.71
N CYS A 676 -11.78 33.24 -30.38
CA CYS A 676 -11.84 32.53 -31.65
C CYS A 676 -12.91 33.11 -32.60
N ASN A 677 -12.66 33.00 -33.92
CA ASN A 677 -13.58 33.49 -34.97
C ASN A 677 -14.60 32.44 -35.44
N GLY A 678 -14.81 31.40 -34.65
CA GLY A 678 -15.72 30.30 -34.88
C GLY A 678 -15.65 29.33 -33.69
N PRO A 679 -16.55 28.34 -33.59
CA PRO A 679 -16.46 27.34 -32.54
C PRO A 679 -15.09 26.64 -32.55
N CYS A 680 -14.45 26.57 -31.38
CA CYS A 680 -13.16 25.91 -31.19
C CYS A 680 -13.17 24.99 -29.96
N LEU A 681 -12.07 24.28 -29.75
CA LEU A 681 -11.92 23.40 -28.59
C LEU A 681 -10.64 23.74 -27.82
N LEU A 682 -10.78 24.09 -26.54
CA LEU A 682 -9.66 24.09 -25.61
C LEU A 682 -9.32 22.64 -25.29
N VAL A 683 -8.07 22.23 -25.49
CA VAL A 683 -7.57 20.86 -25.32
C VAL A 683 -6.47 20.85 -24.27
N LEU A 684 -6.58 19.92 -23.32
CA LEU A 684 -5.62 19.72 -22.24
C LEU A 684 -5.06 18.29 -22.31
N ALA A 685 -3.74 18.18 -22.22
CA ALA A 685 -3.02 16.94 -21.99
C ALA A 685 -3.18 16.45 -20.52
N GLN A 686 -4.40 16.44 -20.01
CA GLN A 686 -4.77 16.12 -18.63
C GLN A 686 -5.83 15.02 -18.68
N PRO A 687 -5.64 13.85 -18.06
CA PRO A 687 -6.61 12.78 -18.15
C PRO A 687 -7.96 13.19 -17.57
N TRP A 688 -9.02 12.80 -18.27
CA TRP A 688 -10.37 12.85 -17.74
C TRP A 688 -10.54 11.88 -16.57
N ALA A 689 -11.27 12.34 -15.54
CA ALA A 689 -11.69 11.55 -14.39
C ALA A 689 -12.96 12.17 -13.78
N PRO A 690 -13.79 11.38 -13.07
CA PRO A 690 -14.94 11.91 -12.33
C PRO A 690 -14.53 13.01 -11.36
N GLY A 691 -15.26 14.13 -11.39
CA GLY A 691 -15.01 15.30 -10.54
C GLY A 691 -14.43 16.51 -11.29
N TRP A 692 -13.95 16.36 -12.52
CA TRP A 692 -13.62 17.50 -13.38
C TRP A 692 -14.90 18.24 -13.79
N ARG A 693 -14.83 19.57 -13.74
CA ARG A 693 -15.88 20.49 -14.16
C ARG A 693 -15.29 21.58 -15.03
N ALA A 694 -16.09 22.10 -15.95
CA ALA A 694 -15.73 23.21 -16.80
C ALA A 694 -16.83 24.28 -16.74
N THR A 695 -16.44 25.54 -16.86
CA THR A 695 -17.35 26.66 -17.08
C THR A 695 -16.84 27.54 -18.22
N VAL A 696 -17.77 28.14 -18.96
CA VAL A 696 -17.52 29.17 -19.97
C VAL A 696 -18.35 30.38 -19.56
N ASP A 697 -17.69 31.51 -19.31
CA ASP A 697 -18.28 32.73 -18.73
C ASP A 697 -19.10 32.44 -17.47
N SER A 698 -18.52 31.67 -16.54
CA SER A 698 -19.16 31.20 -15.30
C SER A 698 -20.38 30.29 -15.48
N ARG A 699 -20.73 29.89 -16.70
CA ARG A 699 -21.82 28.94 -16.97
C ARG A 699 -21.26 27.52 -17.08
N PRO A 700 -21.81 26.52 -16.36
CA PRO A 700 -21.37 25.13 -16.47
C PRO A 700 -21.47 24.61 -17.90
N THR A 701 -20.44 23.89 -18.34
CA THR A 701 -20.40 23.19 -19.62
C THR A 701 -19.83 21.78 -19.45
N GLU A 702 -20.15 20.89 -20.38
CA GLU A 702 -19.64 19.53 -20.35
C GLU A 702 -18.19 19.46 -20.84
N THR A 703 -17.40 18.58 -20.23
CA THR A 703 -16.06 18.26 -20.70
C THR A 703 -16.13 17.27 -21.87
N VAL A 704 -15.34 17.50 -22.90
CA VAL A 704 -15.20 16.61 -24.05
C VAL A 704 -13.93 15.76 -23.87
N LEU A 705 -13.96 14.47 -24.25
CA LEU A 705 -12.74 13.68 -24.32
C LEU A 705 -11.91 14.08 -25.54
N THR A 706 -10.62 14.32 -25.35
CA THR A 706 -9.71 14.72 -26.43
C THR A 706 -8.49 13.82 -26.46
N ASN A 707 -7.97 13.47 -27.64
CA ASN A 707 -6.76 12.66 -27.78
C ASN A 707 -6.84 11.37 -26.93
N ILE A 708 -7.97 10.66 -27.04
CA ILE A 708 -8.32 9.39 -26.37
C ILE A 708 -8.68 9.54 -24.88
N ALA A 709 -7.93 10.33 -24.12
CA ALA A 709 -8.08 10.40 -22.66
C ALA A 709 -8.01 11.80 -22.04
N GLY A 710 -7.65 12.82 -22.80
CA GLY A 710 -7.48 14.19 -22.34
C GLY A 710 -8.82 14.89 -22.09
N LEU A 711 -8.75 16.04 -21.42
CA LEU A 711 -9.87 16.95 -21.22
C LEU A 711 -9.95 17.97 -22.35
N GLY A 712 -11.16 18.27 -22.79
CA GLY A 712 -11.44 19.41 -23.65
C GLY A 712 -12.68 20.17 -23.22
N VAL A 713 -12.77 21.43 -23.66
CA VAL A 713 -13.93 22.30 -23.44
C VAL A 713 -14.28 22.98 -24.75
N ALA A 714 -15.54 22.81 -25.18
CA ALA A 714 -16.06 23.50 -26.36
C ALA A 714 -16.25 24.98 -26.04
N VAL A 715 -15.70 25.84 -26.90
CA VAL A 715 -15.73 27.29 -26.75
C VAL A 715 -16.50 27.86 -27.94
N PRO A 716 -17.59 28.62 -27.71
CA PRO A 716 -18.28 29.33 -28.78
C PRO A 716 -17.38 30.37 -29.46
N GLU A 717 -17.82 30.87 -30.60
CA GLU A 717 -17.20 32.03 -31.25
C GLU A 717 -17.22 33.26 -30.33
N GLY A 718 -16.12 34.00 -30.30
CA GLY A 718 -15.94 35.20 -29.49
C GLY A 718 -14.84 35.04 -28.46
N ARG A 719 -14.80 35.94 -27.49
CA ARG A 719 -13.86 35.94 -26.37
C ARG A 719 -14.55 35.46 -25.10
N HIS A 720 -14.04 34.39 -24.52
CA HIS A 720 -14.66 33.71 -23.39
C HIS A 720 -13.67 33.39 -22.28
N GLU A 721 -14.13 33.51 -21.04
CA GLU A 721 -13.39 33.06 -19.86
C GLU A 721 -13.73 31.60 -19.56
N ILE A 722 -12.70 30.78 -19.40
CA ILE A 722 -12.83 29.34 -19.17
C ILE A 722 -12.20 29.00 -17.83
N GLU A 723 -12.96 28.32 -17.00
CA GLU A 723 -12.43 27.70 -15.78
C GLU A 723 -12.65 26.19 -15.83
N LEU A 724 -11.58 25.42 -15.66
CA LEU A 724 -11.65 24.00 -15.30
C LEU A 724 -11.22 23.81 -13.86
N SER A 725 -11.95 22.99 -13.11
CA SER A 725 -11.62 22.67 -11.72
C SER A 725 -11.97 21.23 -11.36
N TYR A 726 -11.18 20.63 -10.47
CA TYR A 726 -11.37 19.26 -10.00
C TYR A 726 -11.95 19.20 -8.59
N HIS A 727 -13.17 18.67 -8.48
CA HIS A 727 -13.93 18.51 -7.24
C HIS A 727 -14.18 17.03 -6.94
N PRO A 728 -13.33 16.38 -6.11
CA PRO A 728 -13.36 14.92 -5.94
C PRO A 728 -14.68 14.36 -5.39
N TRP A 729 -15.47 15.16 -4.68
CA TRP A 729 -16.75 14.73 -4.12
C TRP A 729 -17.97 15.01 -5.00
N ALA A 730 -17.81 15.68 -6.14
CA ALA A 730 -18.91 16.25 -6.90
C ALA A 730 -18.97 15.71 -8.34
N TRP A 731 -19.33 14.42 -8.46
CA TRP A 731 -19.46 13.66 -9.71
C TRP A 731 -20.79 12.91 -9.79
#